data_AF-A0A954XTJ3-F1
#
_entry.id   AF-A0A954XTJ3-F1
#
_cell.length_a   1.000
_cell.length_b   1.000
_cell.length_c   1.000
_cell.angle_alpha   90.00
_cell.angle_beta   90.00
_cell.angle_gamma   90.00
#
_symmetry.space_group_name_H-M   'P 1'
#
loop_
_entity.id
_entity.type
_entity.pdbx_description
1 polymer ?
#
loop_
_entity_poly.entity_id
_entity_poly.type
_entity_poly.pdbx_seq_one_letter_code
_entity_poly.pdbx_strand_id
1 'polypeptide(L)'
;MKQVAPQLITRLLTSSFLLLAMCAAMWSQSAFAQDALRIGVWNIERLSSTAERGFPELRGNDALPPRTDADLHEMAAYIRDVVQADALMVTEIDADAPESTSLRPQSLQLNKVAREMGDSWRYFLGRTGGDLRLGLLFNSDRVRLKKLVNLVAPEFAVSGKDVLARDPFIAWISAVDQGQPQSDVLLICVHLKSQQGPFKHNRMAAIAKLLGDFTNPATRDALTLPSASEEPEAIILGDCNDSSFKLSGFKYMFDYLEGAGFTHVRDPAVSYPHTRVNGSQIDHIFASKRVIADSLVPGSFVVHAAPETPASEREEYRRSLSDHFPVTVDIRIREDDDFTFQEAFVTADPELRRRRMAALQEEAVARAAGIYSESQGTDEEGPEAISIDFEVRDGDFDEILAPAQPTSVGGSFGPAASAMSSAARIADAPADRFAKSDLPVVFLDQNWTADEAVEFYSLRQGSPLMRRDFFNVLEQPDGTGLFRDSDYLASFGFLPRRPHEGNVEGYPVGFTGKGAIELTCAACHTSKMTFARKEYWVDGSQAMTDVESWLSELVRAIKLTVADAPLDLFEAQSNELILLNQNTKFGRFVRRLTGRTSLPVAQAQVILTLLEQDLSRRQRYNDYNAYGTSFDSDADRDSQPERIRYGYSRLDALGAILNQACAEHLRAPENARPADAPVNYPAIWDAPQHVHVQWNGAVDNTARFGPLGRNAGQVVGVFGLVDVEGAFGGYDSSINFDSLERAEELVTKLWSPEWPVEFGLDQEKASAGRAVYRANCIQCHALIDRDDPRRRANDALIPINRIHGRDGVLGTDPLAARNWQDRRAAVGMLAGRLKTLPFQGRFPESPATDVPAREILSHVVFNSIARSFVPWRDELTLDDERASGAMVFSADAAQETLMRYKARPLNGVWSTAPFLHNGSVPNMVELLKPPSDRSKRFRVGTTHFDPVAIGYENAGPFLFDASIDGNHNTGHSYGTDLSEDEKEELIEFLKTL
;
A
#
# COMPACT_ATOMS: atom_id res chain seq x y z
N MET A 1 44.76 -10.13 -60.79
CA MET A 1 43.29 -10.30 -60.86
C MET A 1 42.88 -11.36 -59.84
N LYS A 2 41.80 -11.09 -59.10
CA LYS A 2 41.18 -11.89 -58.00
C LYS A 2 41.85 -11.80 -56.61
N GLN A 3 41.64 -10.68 -55.90
CA GLN A 3 41.33 -10.68 -54.44
C GLN A 3 41.05 -9.30 -53.79
N VAL A 4 40.93 -8.18 -54.53
CA VAL A 4 40.68 -6.84 -53.91
C VAL A 4 39.34 -6.20 -54.31
N ALA A 5 38.52 -6.87 -55.13
CA ALA A 5 37.28 -6.27 -55.66
C ALA A 5 36.03 -6.28 -54.73
N PRO A 6 35.82 -7.23 -53.78
CA PRO A 6 34.52 -7.30 -53.10
C PRO A 6 34.37 -6.32 -51.92
N GLN A 7 35.44 -5.77 -51.34
CA GLN A 7 35.33 -4.88 -50.17
C GLN A 7 35.04 -3.42 -50.52
N LEU A 8 35.38 -2.96 -51.73
CA LEU A 8 35.09 -1.59 -52.16
C LEU A 8 33.60 -1.42 -52.56
N ILE A 9 33.00 -2.45 -53.16
CA ILE A 9 31.59 -2.43 -53.59
C ILE A 9 30.65 -2.45 -52.38
N THR A 10 30.97 -3.22 -51.33
CA THR A 10 30.16 -3.24 -50.10
C THR A 10 30.26 -1.93 -49.32
N ARG A 11 31.41 -1.24 -49.31
CA ARG A 11 31.56 0.07 -48.67
C ARG A 11 30.88 1.21 -49.44
N LEU A 12 30.88 1.16 -50.78
CA LEU A 12 30.14 2.13 -51.58
C LEU A 12 28.62 1.93 -51.48
N LEU A 13 28.15 0.67 -51.44
CA LEU A 13 26.72 0.37 -51.27
C LEU A 13 26.20 0.69 -49.86
N THR A 14 26.99 0.45 -48.80
CA THR A 14 26.61 0.82 -47.42
C THR A 14 26.64 2.33 -47.20
N SER A 15 27.60 3.05 -47.79
CA SER A 15 27.63 4.53 -47.72
C SER A 15 26.47 5.16 -48.51
N SER A 16 26.08 4.54 -49.62
CA SER A 16 24.93 4.99 -50.43
C SER A 16 23.60 4.66 -49.74
N PHE A 17 23.49 3.52 -49.04
CA PHE A 17 22.32 3.17 -48.23
C PHE A 17 22.20 4.03 -46.96
N LEU A 18 23.32 4.39 -46.32
CA LEU A 18 23.31 5.33 -45.18
C LEU A 18 22.99 6.75 -45.63
N LEU A 19 23.46 7.21 -46.79
CA LEU A 19 23.03 8.50 -47.34
C LEU A 19 21.57 8.46 -47.80
N LEU A 20 21.08 7.38 -48.40
CA LEU A 20 19.66 7.23 -48.77
C LEU A 20 18.75 7.06 -47.56
N ALA A 21 19.21 6.42 -46.48
CA ALA A 21 18.48 6.29 -45.22
C ALA A 21 18.52 7.58 -44.40
N MET A 22 19.62 8.33 -44.42
CA MET A 22 19.67 9.68 -43.83
C MET A 22 18.88 10.69 -44.66
N CYS A 23 18.93 10.62 -46.00
CA CYS A 23 18.06 11.43 -46.85
C CYS A 23 16.60 11.02 -46.71
N ALA A 24 16.27 9.73 -46.54
CA ALA A 24 14.91 9.27 -46.28
C ALA A 24 14.43 9.63 -44.86
N ALA A 25 15.31 9.64 -43.86
CA ALA A 25 15.00 10.10 -42.49
C ALA A 25 14.87 11.64 -42.44
N MET A 26 15.69 12.37 -43.18
CA MET A 26 15.58 13.83 -43.34
C MET A 26 14.37 14.22 -44.19
N TRP A 27 14.02 13.43 -45.23
CA TRP A 27 12.80 13.63 -46.02
C TRP A 27 11.53 13.19 -45.27
N SER A 28 11.60 12.16 -44.42
CA SER A 28 10.47 11.76 -43.57
C SER A 28 10.25 12.73 -42.42
N GLN A 29 11.31 13.29 -41.82
CA GLN A 29 11.15 14.35 -40.81
C GLN A 29 10.60 15.66 -41.41
N SER A 30 10.93 15.99 -42.66
CA SER A 30 10.40 17.21 -43.31
C SER A 30 8.97 17.06 -43.86
N ALA A 31 8.45 15.84 -44.05
CA ALA A 31 7.12 15.61 -44.59
C ALA A 31 6.04 15.40 -43.51
N PHE A 32 6.40 15.01 -42.28
CA PHE A 32 5.46 14.84 -41.16
C PHE A 32 5.25 16.12 -40.31
N ALA A 33 6.07 17.15 -40.49
CA ALA A 33 6.07 18.33 -39.62
C ALA A 33 4.80 19.22 -39.72
N GLN A 34 3.95 19.04 -40.74
CA GLN A 34 2.72 19.84 -40.87
C GLN A 34 1.49 19.20 -40.19
N ASP A 35 1.44 17.87 -40.02
CA ASP A 35 0.22 17.16 -39.63
C ASP A 35 0.16 16.76 -38.13
N ALA A 36 1.17 17.12 -37.33
CA ALA A 36 1.22 16.82 -35.89
C ALA A 36 1.82 17.96 -35.07
N LEU A 37 1.34 18.12 -33.84
CA LEU A 37 1.78 19.06 -32.82
C LEU A 37 2.72 18.35 -31.84
N ARG A 38 3.96 18.83 -31.67
CA ARG A 38 4.86 18.31 -30.64
C ARG A 38 4.60 19.00 -29.31
N ILE A 39 4.23 18.23 -28.30
CA ILE A 39 4.00 18.73 -26.95
C ILE A 39 4.92 18.06 -25.94
N GLY A 40 5.16 18.71 -24.79
CA GLY A 40 5.95 18.06 -23.75
C GLY A 40 6.10 18.87 -22.47
N VAL A 41 7.01 18.41 -21.63
CA VAL A 41 7.37 19.05 -20.36
C VAL A 41 8.87 19.20 -20.21
N TRP A 42 9.28 20.26 -19.54
CA TRP A 42 10.66 20.45 -19.12
C TRP A 42 10.74 21.11 -17.73
N ASN A 43 11.31 20.40 -16.77
CA ASN A 43 11.79 21.02 -15.53
C ASN A 43 13.09 21.77 -15.82
N ILE A 44 13.09 23.10 -15.67
CA ILE A 44 14.21 23.96 -16.06
C ILE A 44 15.21 24.15 -14.93
N GLU A 45 15.07 23.51 -13.76
CA GLU A 45 16.00 23.68 -12.62
C GLU A 45 16.12 25.16 -12.21
N ARG A 46 15.16 25.64 -11.42
CA ARG A 46 15.00 27.04 -10.97
C ARG A 46 15.47 28.10 -11.99
N LEU A 47 14.57 28.57 -12.86
CA LEU A 47 14.86 29.68 -13.77
C LEU A 47 14.63 31.03 -13.07
N SER A 48 15.71 31.68 -12.63
CA SER A 48 15.69 32.94 -11.86
C SER A 48 16.85 33.86 -12.26
N SER A 49 16.74 35.17 -12.01
CA SER A 49 17.81 36.16 -12.22
C SER A 49 18.74 36.28 -11.02
N THR A 50 18.28 35.84 -9.84
CA THR A 50 18.94 36.14 -8.57
C THR A 50 19.25 34.90 -7.75
N ALA A 51 18.47 33.83 -7.90
CA ALA A 51 18.64 32.63 -7.09
C ALA A 51 19.57 31.59 -7.72
N GLU A 52 20.43 31.01 -6.89
CA GLU A 52 21.20 29.82 -7.24
C GLU A 52 20.29 28.62 -7.50
N ARG A 53 20.79 27.69 -8.32
CA ARG A 53 20.12 26.45 -8.71
C ARG A 53 20.99 25.24 -8.36
N GLY A 54 20.40 24.05 -8.25
CA GLY A 54 21.16 22.85 -7.86
C GLY A 54 20.27 21.74 -7.32
N PHE A 55 20.87 20.59 -6.99
CA PHE A 55 20.15 19.43 -6.45
C PHE A 55 19.55 19.77 -5.08
N PRO A 56 18.21 19.77 -4.91
CA PRO A 56 17.58 20.08 -3.62
C PRO A 56 18.05 19.16 -2.47
N GLU A 57 18.40 17.93 -2.81
CA GLU A 57 18.92 16.88 -1.92
C GLU A 57 20.40 17.01 -1.52
N LEU A 58 21.21 17.85 -2.19
CA LEU A 58 22.67 17.94 -1.99
C LEU A 58 23.15 19.32 -1.48
N ARG A 59 22.29 20.05 -0.74
CA ARG A 59 22.51 21.46 -0.32
C ARG A 59 23.98 21.80 0.00
N GLY A 60 24.55 22.73 -0.77
CA GLY A 60 25.82 23.41 -0.50
C GLY A 60 27.02 22.96 -1.33
N ASN A 61 27.04 21.74 -1.89
CA ASN A 61 28.21 21.22 -2.61
C ASN A 61 28.10 21.32 -4.15
N ASP A 62 26.89 21.45 -4.71
CA ASP A 62 26.61 21.45 -6.17
C ASP A 62 25.78 22.66 -6.65
N ALA A 63 25.86 23.81 -5.96
CA ALA A 63 25.10 25.00 -6.35
C ALA A 63 25.71 25.66 -7.61
N LEU A 64 24.86 25.97 -8.58
CA LEU A 64 25.17 26.69 -9.81
C LEU A 64 24.58 28.10 -9.75
N PRO A 65 25.24 29.10 -10.37
CA PRO A 65 24.71 30.45 -10.43
C PRO A 65 23.44 30.55 -11.30
N PRO A 66 22.68 31.66 -11.21
CA PRO A 66 21.67 32.03 -12.20
C PRO A 66 22.21 31.94 -13.62
N ARG A 67 21.35 31.57 -14.58
CA ARG A 67 21.71 31.47 -16.01
C ARG A 67 22.07 32.84 -16.59
N THR A 68 23.14 32.88 -17.37
CA THR A 68 23.59 34.05 -18.12
C THR A 68 22.80 34.20 -19.41
N ASP A 69 22.92 35.36 -20.08
CA ASP A 69 22.25 35.59 -21.37
C ASP A 69 22.75 34.64 -22.47
N ALA A 70 24.00 34.18 -22.39
CA ALA A 70 24.52 33.15 -23.28
C ALA A 70 23.83 31.80 -23.04
N ASP A 71 23.64 31.41 -21.77
CA ASP A 71 22.94 30.17 -21.41
C ASP A 71 21.46 30.22 -21.84
N LEU A 72 20.81 31.39 -21.74
CA LEU A 72 19.43 31.56 -22.19
C LEU A 72 19.30 31.52 -23.72
N HIS A 73 20.29 32.05 -24.45
CA HIS A 73 20.34 31.91 -25.90
C HIS A 73 20.56 30.44 -26.31
N GLU A 74 21.44 29.72 -25.61
CA GLU A 74 21.64 28.28 -25.81
C GLU A 74 20.37 27.48 -25.51
N MET A 75 19.65 27.84 -24.44
CA MET A 75 18.36 27.23 -24.11
C MET A 75 17.32 27.45 -25.19
N ALA A 76 17.20 28.66 -25.74
CA ALA A 76 16.32 28.93 -26.87
C ALA A 76 16.73 28.13 -28.11
N ALA A 77 18.04 28.08 -28.43
CA ALA A 77 18.54 27.26 -29.51
C ALA A 77 18.24 25.76 -29.30
N TYR A 78 18.38 25.26 -28.07
CA TYR A 78 18.07 23.88 -27.72
C TYR A 78 16.57 23.56 -27.92
N ILE A 79 15.68 24.43 -27.49
CA ILE A 79 14.23 24.25 -27.70
C ILE A 79 13.91 24.26 -29.20
N ARG A 80 14.48 25.20 -29.96
CA ARG A 80 14.21 25.37 -31.40
C ARG A 80 14.80 24.25 -32.26
N ASP A 81 16.04 23.85 -31.99
CA ASP A 81 16.83 23.03 -32.91
C ASP A 81 16.84 21.55 -32.49
N VAL A 82 16.63 21.25 -31.20
CA VAL A 82 16.66 19.88 -30.64
C VAL A 82 15.28 19.43 -30.18
N VAL A 83 14.66 20.16 -29.25
CA VAL A 83 13.36 19.75 -28.68
C VAL A 83 12.25 19.83 -29.72
N GLN A 84 12.24 20.93 -30.49
CA GLN A 84 11.28 21.22 -31.55
C GLN A 84 9.82 21.13 -31.09
N ALA A 85 9.54 21.50 -29.83
CA ALA A 85 8.18 21.52 -29.32
C ALA A 85 7.38 22.67 -29.95
N ASP A 86 6.08 22.47 -30.17
CA ASP A 86 5.12 23.54 -30.47
C ASP A 86 4.51 24.11 -29.17
N ALA A 87 4.35 23.26 -28.15
CA ALA A 87 3.88 23.63 -26.81
C ALA A 87 4.66 22.87 -25.73
N LEU A 88 5.31 23.59 -24.82
CA LEU A 88 6.14 23.04 -23.77
C LEU A 88 5.68 23.55 -22.41
N MET A 89 5.21 22.65 -21.55
CA MET A 89 5.02 22.96 -20.15
C MET A 89 6.38 23.11 -19.47
N VAL A 90 6.55 24.17 -18.70
CA VAL A 90 7.80 24.48 -18.02
C VAL A 90 7.57 24.55 -16.52
N THR A 91 8.50 24.00 -15.75
CA THR A 91 8.42 23.98 -14.28
C THR A 91 9.64 24.64 -13.64
N GLU A 92 9.47 25.10 -12.40
CA GLU A 92 10.47 25.82 -11.61
C GLU A 92 10.84 27.21 -12.12
N ILE A 93 9.84 27.98 -12.58
CA ILE A 93 10.07 29.33 -13.10
C ILE A 93 9.80 30.39 -12.04
N ASP A 94 10.77 31.29 -11.84
CA ASP A 94 10.64 32.44 -10.94
C ASP A 94 9.86 33.57 -11.62
N ALA A 95 9.04 34.30 -10.86
CA ALA A 95 8.25 35.43 -11.37
C ALA A 95 8.92 36.76 -11.04
N ASP A 96 10.16 36.91 -11.50
CA ASP A 96 11.12 37.92 -11.08
C ASP A 96 11.17 39.18 -11.95
N ALA A 97 10.30 39.30 -12.97
CA ALA A 97 10.24 40.50 -13.80
C ALA A 97 9.71 41.70 -12.98
N PRO A 98 10.22 42.93 -13.18
CA PRO A 98 9.74 44.12 -12.48
C PRO A 98 8.24 44.39 -12.62
N GLU A 99 7.66 44.02 -13.76
CA GLU A 99 6.23 44.13 -14.10
C GLU A 99 5.38 42.95 -13.62
N SER A 100 6.00 41.97 -12.96
CA SER A 100 5.33 40.79 -12.41
C SER A 100 4.36 41.18 -11.31
N THR A 101 3.13 40.67 -11.38
CA THR A 101 2.12 40.85 -10.33
C THR A 101 1.55 39.49 -9.93
N SER A 102 0.87 39.41 -8.78
CA SER A 102 0.20 38.17 -8.35
C SER A 102 -0.83 37.66 -9.36
N LEU A 103 -1.47 38.56 -10.11
CA LEU A 103 -2.45 38.23 -11.15
C LEU A 103 -1.81 37.94 -12.52
N ARG A 104 -0.61 38.48 -12.76
CA ARG A 104 0.14 38.36 -14.01
C ARG A 104 1.62 38.14 -13.70
N PRO A 105 2.01 36.94 -13.26
CA PRO A 105 3.41 36.63 -12.99
C PRO A 105 4.21 36.63 -14.28
N GLN A 106 5.41 37.21 -14.26
CA GLN A 106 6.31 37.30 -15.42
C GLN A 106 7.74 36.96 -15.02
N SER A 107 8.46 36.28 -15.92
CA SER A 107 9.86 35.89 -15.74
C SER A 107 10.76 36.68 -16.69
N LEU A 108 11.82 37.28 -16.17
CA LEU A 108 12.78 38.02 -16.99
C LEU A 108 13.53 37.09 -17.96
N GLN A 109 13.86 35.87 -17.53
CA GLN A 109 14.61 34.89 -18.31
C GLN A 109 13.71 34.28 -19.38
N LEU A 110 12.49 33.88 -19.02
CA LEU A 110 11.57 33.26 -19.98
C LEU A 110 11.10 34.27 -21.03
N ASN A 111 11.01 35.57 -20.67
CA ASN A 111 10.87 36.67 -21.62
C ASN A 111 12.00 36.68 -22.66
N LYS A 112 13.25 36.49 -22.25
CA LYS A 112 14.41 36.44 -23.17
C LYS A 112 14.36 35.19 -24.05
N VAL A 113 14.12 34.02 -23.46
CA VAL A 113 13.98 32.75 -24.22
C VAL A 113 12.89 32.87 -25.28
N ALA A 114 11.68 33.34 -24.92
CA ALA A 114 10.60 33.49 -25.88
C ALA A 114 10.93 34.47 -27.02
N ARG A 115 11.65 35.56 -26.75
CA ARG A 115 12.09 36.51 -27.80
C ARG A 115 13.11 35.89 -28.75
N GLU A 116 14.06 35.12 -28.23
CA GLU A 116 15.07 34.40 -29.04
C GLU A 116 14.45 33.26 -29.88
N MET A 117 13.31 32.71 -29.43
CA MET A 117 12.54 31.73 -30.19
C MET A 117 11.76 32.33 -31.37
N GLY A 118 11.44 33.62 -31.32
CA GLY A 118 10.85 34.39 -32.41
C GLY A 118 9.53 35.10 -32.06
N ASP A 119 9.06 35.96 -32.98
CA ASP A 119 7.90 36.84 -32.76
C ASP A 119 6.57 36.11 -32.55
N SER A 120 6.46 34.81 -32.84
CA SER A 120 5.28 33.99 -32.59
C SER A 120 5.35 33.21 -31.26
N TRP A 121 6.45 33.28 -30.52
CA TRP A 121 6.56 32.56 -29.25
C TRP A 121 6.04 33.37 -28.08
N ARG A 122 5.24 32.74 -27.23
CA ARG A 122 4.61 33.33 -26.06
C ARG A 122 4.73 32.39 -24.87
N TYR A 123 4.60 32.91 -23.66
CA TYR A 123 4.45 32.07 -22.49
C TYR A 123 3.42 32.62 -21.51
N PHE A 124 2.94 31.73 -20.65
CA PHE A 124 2.14 32.06 -19.47
C PHE A 124 2.71 31.36 -18.24
N LEU A 125 2.65 32.05 -17.10
CA LEU A 125 2.97 31.48 -15.80
C LEU A 125 1.71 31.39 -14.94
N GLY A 126 1.61 30.30 -14.19
CA GLY A 126 0.56 30.09 -13.23
C GLY A 126 0.60 31.13 -12.10
N ARG A 127 -0.58 31.53 -11.61
CA ARG A 127 -0.78 32.49 -10.53
C ARG A 127 -0.40 31.97 -9.13
N THR A 128 -0.26 30.66 -8.95
CA THR A 128 0.09 29.99 -7.67
C THR A 128 1.44 29.25 -7.74
N GLY A 129 1.98 28.80 -6.59
CA GLY A 129 3.28 28.08 -6.51
C GLY A 129 4.39 28.74 -5.66
N GLY A 130 4.12 29.83 -4.94
CA GLY A 130 5.13 30.53 -4.15
C GLY A 130 6.22 31.16 -5.04
N ASP A 131 7.50 30.94 -4.69
CA ASP A 131 8.68 31.45 -5.43
C ASP A 131 8.90 30.75 -6.78
N LEU A 132 8.31 29.57 -7.02
CA LEU A 132 8.57 28.77 -8.21
C LEU A 132 7.27 28.28 -8.84
N ARG A 133 7.05 28.57 -10.11
CA ARG A 133 5.76 28.40 -10.79
C ARG A 133 5.83 27.38 -11.92
N LEU A 134 4.65 26.88 -12.29
CA LEU A 134 4.43 26.13 -13.53
C LEU A 134 4.00 27.11 -14.63
N GLY A 135 4.23 26.75 -15.89
CA GLY A 135 3.84 27.59 -17.01
C GLY A 135 3.80 26.84 -18.34
N LEU A 136 3.41 27.55 -19.39
CA LEU A 136 3.35 27.08 -20.76
C LEU A 136 4.15 28.04 -21.65
N LEU A 137 5.12 27.52 -22.40
CA LEU A 137 5.82 28.20 -23.50
C LEU A 137 5.32 27.59 -24.82
N PHE A 138 4.84 28.40 -25.76
CA PHE A 138 4.20 27.88 -26.97
C PHE A 138 4.37 28.80 -28.19
N ASN A 139 4.27 28.20 -29.37
CA ASN A 139 4.25 28.89 -30.64
C ASN A 139 2.81 29.26 -31.05
N SER A 140 2.48 30.56 -31.07
CA SER A 140 1.14 31.04 -31.38
C SER A 140 0.72 30.86 -32.84
N ASP A 141 1.66 30.56 -33.75
CA ASP A 141 1.32 30.22 -35.15
C ASP A 141 0.70 28.82 -35.27
N ARG A 142 0.98 27.96 -34.27
CA ARG A 142 0.65 26.54 -34.26
C ARG A 142 -0.35 26.17 -33.16
N VAL A 143 -0.46 27.00 -32.14
CA VAL A 143 -1.26 26.75 -30.94
C VAL A 143 -2.08 27.98 -30.59
N ARG A 144 -3.40 27.78 -30.47
CA ARG A 144 -4.32 28.78 -29.94
C ARG A 144 -4.70 28.40 -28.51
N LEU A 145 -4.64 29.35 -27.59
CA LEU A 145 -5.12 29.14 -26.23
C LEU A 145 -6.63 29.34 -26.19
N LYS A 146 -7.36 28.31 -25.77
CA LYS A 146 -8.79 28.42 -25.42
C LYS A 146 -8.94 28.88 -23.98
N LYS A 147 -8.18 28.28 -23.06
CA LYS A 147 -8.23 28.63 -21.64
C LYS A 147 -6.97 28.26 -20.88
N LEU A 148 -6.66 29.03 -19.83
CA LEU A 148 -5.66 28.70 -18.84
C LEU A 148 -6.31 28.64 -17.46
N VAL A 149 -6.01 27.60 -16.69
CA VAL A 149 -6.59 27.37 -15.38
C VAL A 149 -5.51 27.03 -14.38
N ASN A 150 -5.47 27.78 -13.28
CA ASN A 150 -4.74 27.42 -12.07
C ASN A 150 -5.70 26.66 -11.16
N LEU A 151 -5.45 25.36 -10.98
CA LEU A 151 -6.25 24.57 -10.07
C LEU A 151 -5.77 24.84 -8.63
N VAL A 152 -6.31 25.89 -8.00
CA VAL A 152 -5.98 26.23 -6.62
C VAL A 152 -6.50 25.12 -5.72
N ALA A 153 -5.59 24.26 -5.26
CA ALA A 153 -5.92 23.21 -4.31
C ALA A 153 -5.76 23.79 -2.90
N PRO A 154 -6.84 24.17 -2.18
CA PRO A 154 -6.71 24.66 -0.80
C PRO A 154 -6.01 23.61 0.05
N GLU A 155 -4.97 24.03 0.80
CA GLU A 155 -4.02 23.22 1.59
C GLU A 155 -4.47 21.77 1.81
N PHE A 156 -4.23 20.93 0.80
CA PHE A 156 -4.58 19.52 0.87
C PHE A 156 -3.40 18.80 1.51
N ALA A 157 -3.49 18.66 2.83
CA ALA A 157 -2.42 18.12 3.65
C ALA A 157 -2.71 16.68 4.06
N VAL A 158 -1.77 15.77 3.77
CA VAL A 158 -1.74 14.42 4.35
C VAL A 158 -0.69 14.42 5.45
N SER A 159 -1.08 13.99 6.66
CA SER A 159 -0.21 14.00 7.85
C SER A 159 0.39 15.39 8.16
N GLY A 160 -0.38 16.46 7.96
CA GLY A 160 0.03 17.84 8.26
C GLY A 160 1.02 18.46 7.26
N LYS A 161 1.24 17.84 6.10
CA LYS A 161 2.05 18.39 5.01
C LYS A 161 1.23 18.45 3.74
N ASP A 162 1.21 19.62 3.11
CA ASP A 162 0.65 19.81 1.76
C ASP A 162 1.29 18.81 0.78
N VAL A 163 0.47 18.13 0.00
CA VAL A 163 0.92 17.06 -0.92
C VAL A 163 1.44 17.59 -2.25
N LEU A 164 1.03 18.77 -2.68
CA LEU A 164 1.46 19.41 -3.93
C LEU A 164 2.68 20.29 -3.63
N ALA A 165 3.70 20.26 -4.51
CA ALA A 165 4.79 21.25 -4.41
C ALA A 165 4.34 22.60 -4.95
N ARG A 166 3.53 22.54 -6.01
CA ARG A 166 2.94 23.65 -6.75
C ARG A 166 1.56 23.19 -7.22
N ASP A 167 0.60 24.08 -7.22
CA ASP A 167 -0.73 23.79 -7.75
C ASP A 167 -0.64 23.39 -9.23
N PRO A 168 -1.43 22.40 -9.67
CA PRO A 168 -1.51 22.01 -11.07
C PRO A 168 -1.91 23.19 -11.98
N PHE A 169 -1.26 23.26 -13.14
CA PHE A 169 -1.51 24.28 -14.15
C PHE A 169 -2.07 23.63 -15.42
N ILE A 170 -3.26 24.04 -15.82
CA ILE A 170 -3.99 23.45 -16.95
C ILE A 170 -4.01 24.46 -18.10
N ALA A 171 -3.63 24.01 -19.29
CA ALA A 171 -3.80 24.74 -20.53
C ALA A 171 -4.72 23.97 -21.48
N TRP A 172 -5.84 24.57 -21.82
CA TRP A 172 -6.72 24.11 -22.90
C TRP A 172 -6.31 24.81 -24.18
N ILE A 173 -5.78 24.02 -25.12
CA ILE A 173 -5.21 24.53 -26.36
C ILE A 173 -5.88 23.87 -27.57
N SER A 174 -5.91 24.58 -28.69
CA SER A 174 -6.28 24.05 -30.00
C SER A 174 -5.07 24.10 -30.92
N ALA A 175 -4.86 23.04 -31.71
CA ALA A 175 -3.92 23.10 -32.81
C ALA A 175 -4.41 24.12 -33.86
N VAL A 176 -3.50 24.81 -34.53
CA VAL A 176 -3.80 25.74 -35.61
C VAL A 176 -3.22 25.21 -36.90
N ASP A 177 -4.08 25.02 -37.90
CA ASP A 177 -3.66 24.73 -39.27
C ASP A 177 -4.29 25.76 -40.22
N GLN A 178 -3.46 26.37 -41.08
CA GLN A 178 -3.84 27.45 -42.01
C GLN A 178 -4.66 28.59 -41.37
N GLY A 179 -4.41 28.90 -40.09
CA GLY A 179 -5.12 29.95 -39.34
C GLY A 179 -6.47 29.53 -38.76
N GLN A 180 -6.93 28.29 -39.00
CA GLN A 180 -8.13 27.71 -38.43
C GLN A 180 -7.79 26.83 -37.22
N PRO A 181 -8.57 26.92 -36.12
CA PRO A 181 -8.43 25.99 -35.00
C PRO A 181 -8.89 24.59 -35.43
N GLN A 182 -8.16 23.59 -34.97
CA GLN A 182 -8.36 22.17 -35.22
C GLN A 182 -8.56 21.47 -33.86
N SER A 183 -8.24 20.17 -33.75
CA SER A 183 -8.31 19.37 -32.52
C SER A 183 -7.85 20.08 -31.25
N ASP A 184 -8.64 19.93 -30.19
CA ASP A 184 -8.39 20.44 -28.85
C ASP A 184 -7.67 19.43 -27.96
N VAL A 185 -6.81 19.93 -27.06
CA VAL A 185 -6.20 19.11 -26.00
C VAL A 185 -6.06 19.89 -24.70
N LEU A 186 -6.29 19.20 -23.59
CA LEU A 186 -6.07 19.69 -22.23
C LEU A 186 -4.71 19.19 -21.72
N LEU A 187 -3.77 20.12 -21.54
CA LEU A 187 -2.47 19.85 -20.96
C LEU A 187 -2.50 20.18 -19.46
N ILE A 188 -2.24 19.18 -18.62
CA ILE A 188 -2.26 19.29 -17.16
C ILE A 188 -0.83 19.14 -16.65
N CYS A 189 -0.21 20.26 -16.29
CA CYS A 189 1.14 20.29 -15.75
C CYS A 189 1.15 20.05 -14.24
N VAL A 190 1.99 19.11 -13.79
CA VAL A 190 2.20 18.79 -12.36
C VAL A 190 3.66 18.91 -11.96
N HIS A 191 3.90 19.27 -10.71
CA HIS A 191 5.21 19.12 -10.09
C HIS A 191 5.02 18.66 -8.63
N LEU A 192 5.31 17.39 -8.37
CA LEU A 192 5.08 16.77 -7.06
C LEU A 192 6.29 16.98 -6.13
N LYS A 193 6.14 16.79 -4.82
CA LYS A 193 7.23 17.01 -3.85
C LYS A 193 8.29 15.90 -3.89
N SER A 194 9.57 16.28 -3.85
CA SER A 194 10.73 15.37 -3.90
C SER A 194 11.01 14.60 -2.60
N GLN A 195 10.75 15.20 -1.42
CA GLN A 195 11.06 14.62 -0.10
C GLN A 195 9.81 14.26 0.71
N GLN A 196 9.27 13.07 0.48
CA GLN A 196 8.15 12.51 1.24
C GLN A 196 8.47 11.13 1.83
N GLY A 197 9.74 10.87 2.20
CA GLY A 197 10.25 9.56 2.65
C GLY A 197 9.37 8.75 3.62
N PRO A 198 8.77 9.36 4.66
CA PRO A 198 7.84 8.65 5.55
C PRO A 198 6.38 8.60 5.09
N PHE A 199 6.03 9.20 3.95
CA PHE A 199 4.66 9.35 3.44
C PHE A 199 4.58 9.07 1.92
N LYS A 200 4.95 7.85 1.52
CA LYS A 200 5.02 7.44 0.10
C LYS A 200 3.69 7.64 -0.66
N HIS A 201 2.55 7.66 0.03
CA HIS A 201 1.22 7.85 -0.56
C HIS A 201 0.86 9.30 -0.92
N ASN A 202 1.65 10.28 -0.51
CA ASN A 202 1.32 11.69 -0.73
C ASN A 202 1.27 12.08 -2.22
N ARG A 203 2.11 11.47 -3.07
CA ARG A 203 2.08 11.71 -4.52
C ARG A 203 0.81 11.18 -5.17
N MET A 204 0.35 10.01 -4.72
CA MET A 204 -0.95 9.47 -5.13
C MET A 204 -2.09 10.34 -4.63
N ALA A 205 -2.06 10.79 -3.37
CA ALA A 205 -3.07 11.70 -2.83
C ALA A 205 -3.13 13.03 -3.60
N ALA A 206 -1.98 13.57 -4.02
CA ALA A 206 -1.90 14.75 -4.88
C ALA A 206 -2.58 14.55 -6.23
N ILE A 207 -2.31 13.40 -6.86
CA ILE A 207 -2.93 13.03 -8.14
C ILE A 207 -4.42 12.69 -7.97
N ALA A 208 -4.82 12.05 -6.88
CA ALA A 208 -6.21 11.74 -6.56
C ALA A 208 -7.03 13.01 -6.35
N LYS A 209 -6.46 13.99 -5.64
CA LYS A 209 -7.07 15.32 -5.50
C LYS A 209 -7.21 16.00 -6.86
N LEU A 210 -6.14 16.02 -7.66
CA LEU A 210 -6.15 16.59 -9.01
C LEU A 210 -7.24 15.95 -9.88
N LEU A 211 -7.33 14.62 -9.91
CA LEU A 211 -8.33 13.91 -10.73
C LEU A 211 -9.74 14.08 -10.18
N GLY A 212 -9.93 14.08 -8.85
CA GLY A 212 -11.20 14.38 -8.22
C GLY A 212 -11.72 15.76 -8.61
N ASP A 213 -10.89 16.79 -8.50
CA ASP A 213 -11.24 18.16 -8.91
C ASP A 213 -11.49 18.25 -10.42
N PHE A 214 -10.63 17.62 -11.24
CA PHE A 214 -10.73 17.66 -12.69
C PHE A 214 -11.97 16.92 -13.22
N THR A 215 -12.42 15.87 -12.54
CA THR A 215 -13.57 15.07 -12.97
C THR A 215 -14.89 15.51 -12.37
N ASN A 216 -14.88 16.41 -11.38
CA ASN A 216 -16.07 16.96 -10.74
C ASN A 216 -16.82 17.94 -11.68
N PRO A 217 -18.10 17.69 -12.04
CA PRO A 217 -18.84 18.55 -12.96
C PRO A 217 -18.96 20.00 -12.49
N ALA A 218 -19.26 20.25 -11.22
CA ALA A 218 -19.36 21.60 -10.68
C ALA A 218 -18.03 22.37 -10.72
N THR A 219 -16.91 21.67 -10.49
CA THR A 219 -15.56 22.25 -10.62
C THR A 219 -15.25 22.55 -12.08
N ARG A 220 -15.60 21.66 -13.02
CA ARG A 220 -15.42 21.90 -14.46
C ARG A 220 -16.28 23.06 -14.95
N ASP A 221 -17.52 23.17 -14.50
CA ASP A 221 -18.42 24.28 -14.84
C ASP A 221 -17.90 25.62 -14.29
N ALA A 222 -17.48 25.64 -13.01
CA ALA A 222 -16.88 26.81 -12.38
C ALA A 222 -15.58 27.24 -13.08
N LEU A 223 -14.78 26.28 -13.54
CA LEU A 223 -13.56 26.51 -14.31
C LEU A 223 -13.84 26.68 -15.81
N THR A 224 -15.10 26.58 -16.25
CA THR A 224 -15.56 26.65 -17.65
C THR A 224 -14.72 25.77 -18.58
N LEU A 225 -14.45 24.54 -18.13
CA LEU A 225 -13.84 23.45 -18.89
C LEU A 225 -14.94 22.63 -19.60
N PRO A 226 -14.62 21.85 -20.67
CA PRO A 226 -15.59 20.98 -21.37
C PRO A 226 -16.31 20.01 -20.42
N SER A 227 -17.50 19.48 -20.76
CA SER A 227 -18.21 18.55 -19.88
C SER A 227 -17.49 17.19 -19.77
N ALA A 228 -17.67 16.48 -18.66
CA ALA A 228 -17.05 15.15 -18.47
C ALA A 228 -17.64 14.07 -19.39
N SER A 229 -18.86 14.27 -19.90
CA SER A 229 -19.55 13.39 -20.85
C SER A 229 -19.06 13.53 -22.30
N GLU A 230 -18.24 14.54 -22.60
CA GLU A 230 -17.62 14.76 -23.92
C GLU A 230 -16.22 14.12 -24.04
N GLU A 231 -15.76 13.39 -23.01
CA GLU A 231 -14.41 12.78 -22.90
C GLU A 231 -13.27 13.69 -23.40
N PRO A 232 -12.79 14.65 -22.60
CA PRO A 232 -11.70 15.52 -23.01
C PRO A 232 -10.42 14.73 -23.32
N GLU A 233 -9.80 15.06 -24.44
CA GLU A 233 -8.42 14.67 -24.76
C GLU A 233 -7.47 15.34 -23.77
N ALA A 234 -7.06 14.61 -22.73
CA ALA A 234 -6.29 15.15 -21.62
C ALA A 234 -4.94 14.45 -21.48
N ILE A 235 -3.92 15.25 -21.20
CA ILE A 235 -2.54 14.79 -21.02
C ILE A 235 -1.99 15.37 -19.74
N ILE A 236 -1.57 14.51 -18.82
CA ILE A 236 -0.93 14.87 -17.55
C ILE A 236 0.58 14.71 -17.74
N LEU A 237 1.34 15.77 -17.48
CA LEU A 237 2.77 15.79 -17.71
C LEU A 237 3.52 16.61 -16.67
N GLY A 238 4.72 16.17 -16.30
CA GLY A 238 5.62 16.93 -15.43
C GLY A 238 6.51 16.10 -14.54
N ASP A 239 7.17 16.79 -13.61
CA ASP A 239 8.06 16.19 -12.63
C ASP A 239 7.24 15.57 -11.51
N CYS A 240 7.01 14.27 -11.61
CA CYS A 240 6.27 13.52 -10.61
C CYS A 240 7.12 13.18 -9.38
N ASN A 241 8.43 13.41 -9.39
CA ASN A 241 9.34 13.05 -8.30
C ASN A 241 9.21 11.57 -7.83
N ASP A 242 8.74 10.69 -8.71
CA ASP A 242 8.53 9.26 -8.47
C ASP A 242 8.90 8.44 -9.71
N SER A 243 9.34 7.20 -9.51
CA SER A 243 9.76 6.32 -10.60
C SER A 243 8.99 5.01 -10.55
N SER A 244 8.31 4.68 -11.65
CA SER A 244 7.65 3.38 -11.82
C SER A 244 8.63 2.20 -11.97
N PHE A 245 9.94 2.40 -11.85
CA PHE A 245 10.95 1.36 -12.14
C PHE A 245 11.88 1.05 -10.96
N LYS A 246 11.66 1.66 -9.79
CA LYS A 246 12.28 1.18 -8.55
C LYS A 246 11.62 -0.14 -8.12
N LEU A 247 12.43 -1.07 -7.59
CA LEU A 247 12.06 -2.43 -7.17
C LEU A 247 11.10 -2.46 -5.95
N SER A 248 10.05 -1.64 -5.92
CA SER A 248 8.94 -1.79 -4.99
C SER A 248 7.83 -2.60 -5.66
N GLY A 249 7.22 -3.52 -4.92
CA GLY A 249 6.03 -4.27 -5.38
C GLY A 249 4.79 -3.39 -5.63
N PHE A 250 4.86 -2.09 -5.33
CA PHE A 250 3.78 -1.12 -5.42
C PHE A 250 4.22 0.15 -6.18
N LYS A 251 3.39 0.67 -7.11
CA LYS A 251 3.65 1.91 -7.89
C LYS A 251 2.50 2.93 -7.76
N TYR A 252 2.04 3.17 -6.54
CA TYR A 252 0.81 3.88 -6.14
C TYR A 252 0.27 4.99 -7.07
N MET A 253 1.10 5.93 -7.51
CA MET A 253 0.67 7.05 -8.36
C MET A 253 0.38 6.63 -9.81
N PHE A 254 1.28 5.88 -10.44
CA PHE A 254 1.12 5.37 -11.82
C PHE A 254 -0.10 4.46 -11.91
N ASP A 255 -0.15 3.60 -10.91
CA ASP A 255 -1.19 2.65 -10.60
C ASP A 255 -2.59 3.26 -10.49
N TYR A 256 -2.67 4.44 -9.87
CA TYR A 256 -3.90 5.23 -9.72
C TYR A 256 -4.28 5.95 -11.02
N LEU A 257 -3.32 6.56 -11.72
CA LEU A 257 -3.53 7.22 -13.02
C LEU A 257 -4.04 6.24 -14.09
N GLU A 258 -3.46 5.04 -14.16
CA GLU A 258 -3.92 3.97 -15.04
C GLU A 258 -5.35 3.52 -14.68
N GLY A 259 -5.66 3.38 -13.40
CA GLY A 259 -7.02 3.10 -12.91
C GLY A 259 -8.03 4.20 -13.28
N ALA A 260 -7.59 5.46 -13.32
CA ALA A 260 -8.39 6.62 -13.70
C ALA A 260 -8.49 6.83 -15.22
N GLY A 261 -7.97 5.91 -16.04
CA GLY A 261 -8.09 5.97 -17.50
C GLY A 261 -6.97 6.71 -18.22
N PHE A 262 -5.85 6.99 -17.54
CA PHE A 262 -4.66 7.59 -18.14
C PHE A 262 -3.56 6.55 -18.36
N THR A 263 -3.05 6.43 -19.58
CA THR A 263 -1.97 5.50 -19.90
C THR A 263 -0.62 6.19 -19.79
N HIS A 264 0.34 5.60 -19.07
CA HIS A 264 1.73 6.06 -19.06
C HIS A 264 2.35 5.91 -20.46
N VAL A 265 2.69 7.03 -21.10
CA VAL A 265 3.22 7.05 -22.46
C VAL A 265 4.69 6.65 -22.45
N ARG A 266 5.01 5.55 -23.13
CA ARG A 266 6.37 5.01 -23.26
C ARG A 266 6.48 4.08 -24.47
N ASP A 267 7.71 3.78 -24.88
CA ASP A 267 7.99 2.62 -25.72
C ASP A 267 7.95 1.33 -24.87
N PRO A 268 7.05 0.37 -25.14
CA PRO A 268 7.00 -0.88 -24.38
C PRO A 268 8.20 -1.81 -24.64
N ALA A 269 8.94 -1.62 -25.73
CA ALA A 269 10.06 -2.48 -26.13
C ALA A 269 11.41 -2.09 -25.50
N VAL A 270 11.49 -0.94 -24.82
CA VAL A 270 12.74 -0.38 -24.29
C VAL A 270 12.58 -0.02 -22.81
N SER A 271 13.67 -0.11 -22.04
CA SER A 271 13.70 0.45 -20.67
C SER A 271 13.42 1.95 -20.72
N TYR A 272 12.66 2.47 -19.75
CA TYR A 272 12.38 3.89 -19.69
C TYR A 272 13.69 4.70 -19.58
N PRO A 273 13.91 5.75 -20.38
CA PRO A 273 15.16 6.50 -20.33
C PRO A 273 15.28 7.29 -19.02
N HIS A 274 16.51 7.59 -18.59
CA HIS A 274 16.74 8.54 -17.51
C HIS A 274 16.23 9.91 -17.93
N THR A 275 15.42 10.54 -17.07
CA THR A 275 14.88 11.89 -17.31
C THR A 275 15.62 12.97 -16.54
N ARG A 276 16.62 12.57 -15.73
CA ARG A 276 17.48 13.48 -14.96
C ARG A 276 18.96 13.10 -15.08
N VAL A 277 19.84 14.10 -14.98
CA VAL A 277 21.31 13.96 -15.05
C VAL A 277 21.88 12.95 -14.05
N ASN A 278 21.26 12.79 -12.88
CA ASN A 278 21.67 11.82 -11.85
C ASN A 278 21.16 10.38 -12.09
N GLY A 279 20.49 10.12 -13.21
CA GLY A 279 19.93 8.80 -13.54
C GLY A 279 18.51 8.56 -13.00
N SER A 280 17.88 9.54 -12.37
CA SER A 280 16.47 9.41 -11.95
C SER A 280 15.52 9.42 -13.15
N GLN A 281 14.40 8.74 -13.00
CA GLN A 281 13.30 8.66 -13.99
C GLN A 281 12.05 9.22 -13.30
N ILE A 282 11.88 10.54 -13.32
CA ILE A 282 10.86 11.24 -12.52
C ILE A 282 9.96 12.18 -13.33
N ASP A 283 10.38 12.59 -14.53
CA ASP A 283 9.50 13.28 -15.49
C ASP A 283 8.71 12.28 -16.33
N HIS A 284 7.38 12.45 -16.39
CA HIS A 284 6.47 11.51 -17.04
C HIS A 284 5.40 12.21 -17.88
N ILE A 285 4.85 11.47 -18.85
CA ILE A 285 3.67 11.86 -19.65
C ILE A 285 2.64 10.74 -19.53
N PHE A 286 1.42 11.10 -19.17
CA PHE A 286 0.25 10.23 -19.14
C PHE A 286 -0.83 10.81 -20.05
N ALA A 287 -1.45 9.98 -20.87
CA ALA A 287 -2.48 10.42 -21.83
C ALA A 287 -3.79 9.66 -21.62
N SER A 288 -4.92 10.33 -21.77
CA SER A 288 -6.25 9.69 -21.70
C SER A 288 -6.40 8.64 -22.81
N LYS A 289 -7.29 7.66 -22.62
CA LYS A 289 -7.54 6.59 -23.61
C LYS A 289 -7.84 7.12 -25.02
N ARG A 290 -8.61 8.20 -25.14
CA ARG A 290 -8.94 8.83 -26.44
C ARG A 290 -7.70 9.41 -27.12
N VAL A 291 -6.84 10.12 -26.36
CA VAL A 291 -5.54 10.58 -26.89
C VAL A 291 -4.70 9.39 -27.37
N ILE A 292 -4.59 8.31 -26.59
CA ILE A 292 -3.82 7.12 -26.98
C ILE A 292 -4.36 6.47 -28.26
N ALA A 293 -5.69 6.37 -28.39
CA ALA A 293 -6.33 5.71 -29.51
C ALA A 293 -6.24 6.52 -30.80
N ASP A 294 -6.50 7.83 -30.72
CA ASP A 294 -6.89 8.60 -31.89
C ASP A 294 -5.86 9.68 -32.27
N SER A 295 -5.22 10.30 -31.27
CA SER A 295 -4.41 11.53 -31.46
C SER A 295 -2.90 11.29 -31.30
N LEU A 296 -2.46 10.41 -30.42
CA LEU A 296 -1.04 10.15 -30.17
C LEU A 296 -0.39 9.50 -31.39
N VAL A 297 0.72 10.06 -31.87
CA VAL A 297 1.55 9.43 -32.90
C VAL A 297 2.33 8.27 -32.28
N PRO A 298 2.12 7.00 -32.69
CA PRO A 298 2.80 5.86 -32.10
C PRO A 298 4.32 5.97 -32.24
N GLY A 299 5.05 5.70 -31.16
CA GLY A 299 6.52 5.77 -31.15
C GLY A 299 7.11 7.18 -31.10
N SER A 300 6.30 8.23 -30.94
CA SER A 300 6.77 9.63 -30.85
C SER A 300 7.30 10.04 -29.48
N PHE A 301 7.26 9.17 -28.48
CA PHE A 301 7.79 9.46 -27.15
C PHE A 301 9.30 9.62 -27.20
N VAL A 302 9.79 10.80 -26.82
CA VAL A 302 11.21 11.13 -26.82
C VAL A 302 11.58 11.77 -25.48
N VAL A 303 12.61 11.22 -24.84
CA VAL A 303 13.39 11.95 -23.84
C VAL A 303 14.57 12.56 -24.58
N HIS A 304 14.64 13.90 -24.60
CA HIS A 304 15.68 14.66 -25.29
C HIS A 304 16.99 14.64 -24.48
N ALA A 305 17.44 13.43 -24.15
CA ALA A 305 18.72 13.13 -23.55
C ALA A 305 19.64 12.54 -24.62
N ALA A 306 20.94 12.77 -24.52
CA ALA A 306 21.90 12.11 -25.38
C ALA A 306 22.13 10.65 -24.89
N PRO A 307 22.00 9.61 -25.74
CA PRO A 307 22.21 8.22 -25.35
C PRO A 307 23.63 8.01 -24.79
N GLU A 308 23.72 7.46 -23.57
CA GLU A 308 24.97 7.14 -22.87
C GLU A 308 26.07 8.22 -22.93
N THR A 309 25.71 9.46 -22.60
CA THR A 309 26.70 10.54 -22.53
C THR A 309 27.71 10.35 -21.39
N PRO A 310 29.00 10.66 -21.59
CA PRO A 310 29.99 10.74 -20.51
C PRO A 310 29.58 11.73 -19.40
N ALA A 311 30.07 11.53 -18.18
CA ALA A 311 29.74 12.39 -17.04
C ALA A 311 30.08 13.88 -17.28
N SER A 312 31.14 14.16 -18.05
CA SER A 312 31.56 15.51 -18.44
C SER A 312 30.54 16.23 -19.33
N GLU A 313 29.89 15.51 -20.25
CA GLU A 313 28.90 16.10 -21.16
C GLU A 313 27.56 16.36 -20.44
N ARG A 314 27.21 15.54 -19.44
CA ARG A 314 26.05 15.82 -18.58
C ARG A 314 26.27 17.03 -17.68
N GLU A 315 27.50 17.23 -17.22
CA GLU A 315 27.85 18.40 -16.43
C GLU A 315 27.81 19.68 -17.28
N GLU A 316 28.28 19.61 -18.53
CA GLU A 316 28.16 20.69 -19.51
C GLU A 316 26.70 20.99 -19.85
N TYR A 317 25.88 19.96 -20.12
CA TYR A 317 24.43 20.10 -20.33
C TYR A 317 23.76 20.85 -19.17
N ARG A 318 24.02 20.43 -17.93
CA ARG A 318 23.42 21.07 -16.76
C ARG A 318 23.89 22.52 -16.59
N ARG A 319 25.14 22.85 -16.95
CA ARG A 319 25.70 24.19 -16.79
C ARG A 319 24.95 25.26 -17.59
N SER A 320 24.46 24.95 -18.79
CA SER A 320 23.68 25.89 -19.60
C SER A 320 22.17 25.60 -19.56
N LEU A 321 21.76 24.34 -19.57
CA LEU A 321 20.37 23.92 -19.80
C LEU A 321 19.61 23.58 -18.52
N SER A 322 19.66 22.34 -18.00
CA SER A 322 18.91 21.90 -16.80
C SER A 322 19.49 20.60 -16.23
N ASP A 323 19.16 20.22 -14.99
CA ASP A 323 19.42 18.86 -14.49
C ASP A 323 18.37 17.84 -14.94
N HIS A 324 17.26 18.27 -15.55
CA HIS A 324 16.26 17.42 -16.20
C HIS A 324 16.33 17.50 -17.73
N PHE A 325 16.01 16.40 -18.39
CA PHE A 325 15.87 16.32 -19.84
C PHE A 325 14.41 16.54 -20.25
N PRO A 326 14.12 17.33 -21.30
CA PRO A 326 12.76 17.48 -21.82
C PRO A 326 12.17 16.15 -22.25
N VAL A 327 10.88 15.95 -21.99
CA VAL A 327 10.12 14.77 -22.43
C VAL A 327 8.99 15.24 -23.34
N THR A 328 8.90 14.68 -24.56
CA THR A 328 7.90 15.10 -25.56
C THR A 328 7.19 13.92 -26.21
N VAL A 329 6.02 14.20 -26.78
CA VAL A 329 5.22 13.32 -27.65
C VAL A 329 4.62 14.14 -28.80
N ASP A 330 4.29 13.49 -29.91
CA ASP A 330 3.64 14.11 -31.06
C ASP A 330 2.14 13.73 -31.10
N ILE A 331 1.29 14.71 -31.36
CA ILE A 331 -0.18 14.56 -31.44
C ILE A 331 -0.66 14.98 -32.82
N ARG A 332 -1.43 14.13 -33.51
CA ARG A 332 -1.99 14.43 -34.83
C ARG A 332 -2.95 15.61 -34.77
N ILE A 333 -2.82 16.51 -35.73
CA ILE A 333 -3.78 17.58 -35.99
C ILE A 333 -4.95 16.97 -36.77
N ARG A 334 -6.17 17.10 -36.26
CA ARG A 334 -7.40 16.57 -36.89
C ARG A 334 -8.46 17.66 -37.01
N GLU A 335 -9.34 17.53 -38.00
CA GLU A 335 -10.56 18.36 -38.06
C GLU A 335 -11.35 18.18 -36.76
N ASP A 336 -11.75 19.30 -36.17
CA ASP A 336 -12.50 19.36 -34.92
C ASP A 336 -13.82 18.57 -35.05
N ASP A 337 -13.97 17.49 -34.27
CA ASP A 337 -15.16 16.64 -34.24
C ASP A 337 -16.16 17.05 -33.14
N ASP A 338 -15.82 18.05 -32.32
CA ASP A 338 -16.66 18.58 -31.24
C ASP A 338 -17.75 19.51 -31.81
N PHE A 339 -18.85 18.92 -32.31
CA PHE A 339 -19.96 19.64 -32.95
C PHE A 339 -21.09 19.95 -31.96
N THR A 340 -21.48 21.22 -31.82
CA THR A 340 -22.62 21.62 -30.98
C THR A 340 -23.96 21.41 -31.69
N PHE A 341 -25.05 21.23 -30.93
CA PHE A 341 -26.42 21.05 -31.47
C PHE A 341 -26.86 22.21 -32.39
N GLN A 342 -26.37 23.42 -32.14
CA GLN A 342 -26.63 24.59 -32.97
C GLN A 342 -25.96 24.50 -34.35
N GLU A 343 -24.78 23.90 -34.45
CA GLU A 343 -24.02 23.78 -35.69
C GLU A 343 -24.61 22.70 -36.63
N ALA A 344 -25.21 21.65 -36.08
CA ALA A 344 -25.91 20.61 -36.84
C ALA A 344 -27.10 21.15 -37.66
N PHE A 345 -27.68 22.29 -37.26
CA PHE A 345 -28.77 22.97 -37.96
C PHE A 345 -28.31 23.95 -39.06
N VAL A 346 -27.03 24.28 -39.15
CA VAL A 346 -26.55 25.33 -40.06
C VAL A 346 -25.91 24.75 -41.33
N THR A 347 -25.67 23.43 -41.40
CA THR A 347 -25.12 22.80 -42.62
C THR A 347 -26.06 22.90 -43.83
N ALA A 348 -25.49 23.33 -44.97
CA ALA A 348 -26.16 23.54 -46.25
C ALA A 348 -26.33 22.23 -47.06
N ASP A 349 -25.66 21.14 -46.68
CA ASP A 349 -25.78 19.83 -47.31
C ASP A 349 -26.97 19.05 -46.71
N PRO A 350 -28.06 18.82 -47.48
CA PRO A 350 -29.28 18.18 -46.96
C PRO A 350 -29.11 16.69 -46.61
N GLU A 351 -28.15 16.00 -47.22
CA GLU A 351 -27.94 14.57 -47.01
C GLU A 351 -27.07 14.33 -45.77
N LEU A 352 -26.03 15.14 -45.61
CA LEU A 352 -25.19 15.15 -44.42
C LEU A 352 -26.00 15.59 -43.18
N ARG A 353 -26.86 16.60 -43.33
CA ARG A 353 -27.81 17.05 -42.30
C ARG A 353 -28.77 15.93 -41.87
N ARG A 354 -29.33 15.18 -42.82
CA ARG A 354 -30.26 14.08 -42.52
C ARG A 354 -29.59 12.92 -41.77
N ARG A 355 -28.40 12.51 -42.19
CA ARG A 355 -27.65 11.44 -41.49
C ARG A 355 -27.29 11.83 -40.06
N ARG A 356 -26.91 13.10 -39.85
CA ARG A 356 -26.49 13.62 -38.55
C ARG A 356 -27.66 13.90 -37.60
N MET A 357 -28.79 14.39 -38.11
CA MET A 357 -30.03 14.51 -37.33
C MET A 357 -30.58 13.14 -36.90
N ALA A 358 -30.44 12.10 -37.73
CA ALA A 358 -30.88 10.75 -37.38
C ALA A 358 -30.08 10.16 -36.20
N ALA A 359 -28.76 10.37 -36.15
CA ALA A 359 -27.91 9.90 -35.05
C ALA A 359 -28.24 10.59 -33.71
N LEU A 360 -28.42 11.92 -33.72
CA LEU A 360 -28.82 12.69 -32.53
C LEU A 360 -30.22 12.31 -32.04
N GLN A 361 -31.11 11.87 -32.94
CA GLN A 361 -32.47 11.49 -32.62
C GLN A 361 -32.56 10.08 -32.02
N GLU A 362 -31.68 9.15 -32.38
CA GLU A 362 -31.53 7.87 -31.68
C GLU A 362 -31.02 8.07 -30.24
N GLU A 363 -30.08 9.00 -30.04
CA GLU A 363 -29.51 9.33 -28.72
C GLU A 363 -30.51 10.07 -27.81
N ALA A 364 -31.32 10.96 -28.38
CA ALA A 364 -32.40 11.66 -27.67
C ALA A 364 -33.58 10.73 -27.32
N VAL A 365 -33.90 9.76 -28.18
CA VAL A 365 -34.94 8.75 -27.90
C VAL A 365 -34.49 7.78 -26.80
N ALA A 366 -33.20 7.46 -26.71
CA ALA A 366 -32.63 6.71 -25.59
C ALA A 366 -32.72 7.48 -24.26
N ARG A 367 -32.52 8.81 -24.27
CA ARG A 367 -32.69 9.68 -23.08
C ARG A 367 -34.16 9.89 -22.69
N ALA A 368 -35.06 10.09 -23.66
CA ALA A 368 -36.47 10.37 -23.38
C ALA A 368 -37.24 9.14 -22.84
N ALA A 369 -36.81 7.92 -23.17
CA ALA A 369 -37.42 6.69 -22.64
C ALA A 369 -37.15 6.45 -21.14
N GLY A 370 -36.15 7.12 -20.56
CA GLY A 370 -35.85 7.06 -19.12
C GLY A 370 -36.47 8.19 -18.27
N ILE A 371 -37.11 9.19 -18.89
CA ILE A 371 -37.56 10.42 -18.19
C ILE A 371 -39.09 10.46 -18.02
N TYR A 372 -39.83 9.52 -18.62
CA TYR A 372 -41.30 9.45 -18.54
C TYR A 372 -41.82 8.48 -17.46
N SER A 373 -41.20 8.39 -16.28
CA SER A 373 -41.92 7.86 -15.09
C SER A 373 -41.26 8.27 -13.78
N GLU A 374 -41.44 9.52 -13.36
CA GLU A 374 -41.73 9.91 -11.95
C GLU A 374 -41.36 11.38 -11.70
N SER A 375 -42.22 12.28 -12.18
CA SER A 375 -42.39 13.59 -11.54
C SER A 375 -43.86 14.01 -11.60
N GLN A 376 -44.62 13.59 -10.59
CA GLN A 376 -45.87 14.21 -10.19
C GLN A 376 -45.94 14.17 -8.66
N GLY A 377 -45.85 15.34 -8.02
CA GLY A 377 -46.10 15.48 -6.59
C GLY A 377 -45.41 16.72 -6.02
N THR A 378 -46.18 17.80 -5.89
CA THR A 378 -45.80 19.15 -5.51
C THR A 378 -45.76 19.37 -3.99
N ASP A 379 -44.92 20.32 -3.55
CA ASP A 379 -45.22 21.46 -2.67
C ASP A 379 -44.21 21.73 -1.52
N GLU A 380 -43.59 22.91 -1.66
CA GLU A 380 -43.27 23.99 -0.71
C GLU A 380 -42.33 23.84 0.52
N GLU A 381 -41.53 24.91 0.63
CA GLU A 381 -40.69 25.46 1.74
C GLU A 381 -39.27 24.90 1.95
N GLY A 382 -38.27 25.74 1.62
CA GLY A 382 -36.83 25.44 1.70
C GLY A 382 -36.14 25.86 3.01
N PRO A 383 -34.81 25.71 3.07
CA PRO A 383 -33.97 26.75 3.67
C PRO A 383 -32.70 27.11 2.87
N GLU A 384 -32.34 28.38 3.06
CA GLU A 384 -31.15 29.17 2.76
C GLU A 384 -29.89 28.52 2.15
N ALA A 385 -29.46 29.10 1.03
CA ALA A 385 -28.17 28.86 0.38
C ALA A 385 -27.00 29.41 1.19
N ILE A 386 -26.02 28.56 1.51
CA ILE A 386 -24.68 28.96 1.91
C ILE A 386 -23.87 29.22 0.63
N SER A 387 -23.50 30.47 0.38
CA SER A 387 -22.61 30.84 -0.73
C SER A 387 -21.17 30.48 -0.39
N ILE A 388 -20.59 29.53 -1.13
CA ILE A 388 -19.14 29.34 -1.21
C ILE A 388 -18.62 30.25 -2.33
N ASP A 389 -17.96 31.35 -1.96
CA ASP A 389 -17.35 32.28 -2.91
C ASP A 389 -16.16 31.61 -3.61
N PHE A 390 -16.35 31.21 -4.87
CA PHE A 390 -15.24 30.97 -5.80
C PHE A 390 -14.87 32.31 -6.44
N GLU A 391 -13.68 32.86 -6.16
CA GLU A 391 -13.14 34.02 -6.89
C GLU A 391 -12.74 33.58 -8.31
N VAL A 392 -13.72 33.53 -9.23
CA VAL A 392 -13.48 33.54 -10.68
C VAL A 392 -13.36 34.99 -11.09
N ARG A 393 -12.14 35.45 -11.40
CA ARG A 393 -11.93 36.74 -12.05
C ARG A 393 -11.79 36.54 -13.55
N ASP A 394 -12.90 36.80 -14.25
CA ASP A 394 -12.88 37.02 -15.69
C ASP A 394 -12.02 38.25 -16.00
N GLY A 395 -11.10 38.11 -16.95
CA GLY A 395 -10.32 39.22 -17.48
C GLY A 395 -10.32 39.14 -18.99
N ASP A 396 -10.98 40.10 -19.63
CA ASP A 396 -10.94 40.35 -21.07
C ASP A 396 -9.49 40.37 -21.59
N PHE A 397 -9.22 39.58 -22.62
CA PHE A 397 -7.88 39.34 -23.15
C PHE A 397 -7.37 40.39 -24.15
N ASP A 398 -8.15 41.44 -24.44
CA ASP A 398 -7.88 42.39 -25.54
C ASP A 398 -7.04 43.62 -25.15
N GLU A 399 -6.86 43.95 -23.86
CA GLU A 399 -6.05 45.12 -23.44
C GLU A 399 -4.54 44.84 -23.28
N ILE A 400 -4.06 43.65 -23.66
CA ILE A 400 -2.70 43.18 -23.34
C ILE A 400 -1.63 43.56 -24.40
N LEU A 401 -2.00 44.35 -25.42
CA LEU A 401 -1.10 44.78 -26.49
C LEU A 401 -0.64 46.24 -26.32
N ALA A 402 0.25 46.51 -25.37
CA ALA A 402 1.06 47.74 -25.39
C ALA A 402 2.44 47.54 -24.75
N PRO A 403 3.55 47.96 -25.41
CA PRO A 403 4.89 47.85 -24.87
C PRO A 403 5.22 49.09 -24.02
N ALA A 404 5.81 48.90 -22.83
CA ALA A 404 6.30 50.01 -22.02
C ALA A 404 7.76 49.79 -21.58
N GLN A 405 8.48 50.91 -21.62
CA GLN A 405 9.93 51.12 -21.60
C GLN A 405 10.62 50.94 -20.23
N PRO A 406 11.96 50.81 -20.20
CA PRO A 406 12.71 50.46 -19.00
C PRO A 406 13.06 51.69 -18.15
N THR A 407 12.97 51.56 -16.84
CA THR A 407 13.71 52.42 -15.88
C THR A 407 14.28 51.58 -14.74
N SER A 408 15.34 52.10 -14.16
CA SER A 408 16.50 51.37 -13.68
C SER A 408 16.79 51.59 -12.20
N VAL A 409 17.48 50.61 -11.62
CA VAL A 409 18.44 50.66 -10.50
C VAL A 409 17.89 50.80 -9.07
N GLY A 410 18.17 49.76 -8.26
CA GLY A 410 19.07 49.93 -7.11
C GLY A 410 18.49 49.63 -5.73
N GLY A 411 19.12 48.71 -5.00
CA GLY A 411 19.03 48.67 -3.53
C GLY A 411 19.23 47.29 -2.90
N SER A 412 20.44 47.07 -2.40
CA SER A 412 21.00 45.82 -1.88
C SER A 412 20.87 45.62 -0.35
N PHE A 413 21.07 44.36 0.07
CA PHE A 413 21.44 43.83 1.41
C PHE A 413 20.32 43.74 2.47
N GLY A 414 20.19 42.66 3.26
CA GLY A 414 21.06 41.49 3.47
C GLY A 414 20.38 40.43 4.38
N PRO A 415 21.06 39.30 4.65
CA PRO A 415 20.45 38.10 5.23
C PRO A 415 20.65 37.99 6.73
N ALA A 416 19.74 37.29 7.41
CA ALA A 416 19.99 36.68 8.72
C ALA A 416 19.57 35.21 8.67
N ALA A 417 20.57 34.34 8.52
CA ALA A 417 20.46 32.93 8.80
C ALA A 417 20.70 32.69 10.31
N SER A 418 19.87 31.82 10.90
CA SER A 418 20.23 30.96 12.04
C SER A 418 19.38 29.70 11.90
N ALA A 419 19.88 28.64 11.25
CA ALA A 419 20.68 27.58 11.85
C ALA A 419 19.92 26.79 12.94
N MET A 420 19.47 25.58 12.60
CA MET A 420 19.61 24.37 13.42
C MET A 420 19.71 23.11 12.54
N SER A 421 20.95 22.62 12.38
CA SER A 421 21.42 21.23 12.51
C SER A 421 20.37 20.11 12.35
N SER A 422 20.34 19.37 11.24
CA SER A 422 21.16 18.18 10.88
C SER A 422 21.01 16.94 11.78
N ALA A 423 20.51 15.88 11.14
CA ALA A 423 20.82 14.45 11.33
C ALA A 423 20.72 13.82 12.73
N ALA A 424 19.61 13.10 12.98
CA ALA A 424 19.62 12.00 13.93
C ALA A 424 20.35 10.80 13.30
N ARG A 425 21.42 10.34 13.97
CA ARG A 425 22.19 9.15 13.63
C ARG A 425 21.30 7.91 13.75
N ILE A 426 21.31 7.05 12.73
CA ILE A 426 20.95 5.64 12.87
C ILE A 426 22.03 5.03 13.78
N ALA A 427 21.64 4.58 14.97
CA ALA A 427 22.53 3.80 15.82
C ALA A 427 22.41 2.33 15.38
N ASP A 428 23.52 1.71 14.98
CA ASP A 428 23.56 0.27 14.67
C ASP A 428 23.02 -0.53 15.88
N ALA A 429 21.95 -1.31 15.72
CA ALA A 429 21.52 -2.23 16.75
C ALA A 429 22.63 -3.26 17.02
N PRO A 430 22.84 -3.69 18.28
CA PRO A 430 23.82 -4.71 18.59
C PRO A 430 23.48 -6.01 17.86
N ALA A 431 24.51 -6.75 17.46
CA ALA A 431 24.36 -8.05 16.78
C ALA A 431 23.52 -9.06 17.59
N ASP A 432 23.40 -8.87 18.91
CA ASP A 432 22.58 -9.70 19.80
C ASP A 432 21.07 -9.36 19.79
N ARG A 433 20.65 -8.38 18.98
CA ARG A 433 19.26 -7.92 18.80
C ARG A 433 18.53 -7.65 20.11
N PHE A 434 19.27 -7.27 21.15
CA PHE A 434 18.79 -7.03 22.50
C PHE A 434 18.11 -8.26 23.16
N ALA A 435 18.39 -9.49 22.73
CA ALA A 435 17.84 -10.68 23.37
C ALA A 435 18.17 -10.70 24.88
N LYS A 436 17.21 -11.17 25.69
CA LYS A 436 17.40 -11.43 27.12
C LYS A 436 17.42 -12.95 27.32
N SER A 437 18.61 -13.53 27.51
CA SER A 437 18.77 -14.97 27.68
C SER A 437 19.93 -15.29 28.60
N ASP A 438 19.79 -16.37 29.37
CA ASP A 438 20.87 -16.95 30.18
C ASP A 438 21.75 -17.92 29.36
N LEU A 439 21.34 -18.23 28.13
CA LEU A 439 22.08 -19.06 27.19
C LEU A 439 22.67 -18.20 26.07
N PRO A 440 23.77 -18.64 25.43
CA PRO A 440 24.23 -18.03 24.18
C PRO A 440 23.12 -18.09 23.13
N VAL A 441 22.83 -16.94 22.52
CA VAL A 441 21.81 -16.80 21.46
C VAL A 441 22.50 -16.80 20.11
N VAL A 442 21.99 -17.63 19.19
CA VAL A 442 22.37 -17.73 17.80
C VAL A 442 21.20 -17.24 16.95
N PHE A 443 21.43 -16.20 16.15
CA PHE A 443 20.49 -15.78 15.12
C PHE A 443 20.86 -16.45 13.81
N LEU A 444 19.90 -17.11 13.16
CA LEU A 444 20.15 -17.75 11.88
C LEU A 444 20.27 -16.71 10.76
N ASP A 445 21.12 -16.99 9.78
CA ASP A 445 21.27 -16.12 8.61
C ASP A 445 20.06 -16.29 7.69
N GLN A 446 19.20 -15.27 7.67
CA GLN A 446 17.95 -15.24 6.92
C GLN A 446 17.82 -13.96 6.07
N ASN A 447 18.95 -13.31 5.74
CA ASN A 447 19.01 -12.09 4.92
C ASN A 447 18.28 -10.87 5.52
N TRP A 448 18.20 -10.84 6.85
CA TRP A 448 17.89 -9.63 7.60
C TRP A 448 19.12 -9.16 8.36
N THR A 449 19.35 -7.85 8.30
CA THR A 449 20.24 -7.19 9.26
C THR A 449 19.66 -7.22 10.67
N ALA A 450 20.48 -6.98 11.69
CA ALA A 450 20.01 -6.86 13.07
C ALA A 450 18.95 -5.75 13.20
N ASP A 451 19.12 -4.63 12.50
CA ASP A 451 18.19 -3.51 12.49
C ASP A 451 16.85 -3.88 11.86
N GLU A 452 16.84 -4.53 10.70
CA GLU A 452 15.61 -4.98 10.02
C GLU A 452 14.81 -5.97 10.88
N ALA A 453 15.49 -6.89 11.57
CA ALA A 453 14.84 -7.81 12.50
C ALA A 453 14.25 -7.05 13.70
N VAL A 454 15.01 -6.15 14.33
CA VAL A 454 14.54 -5.34 15.47
C VAL A 454 13.39 -4.42 15.07
N GLU A 455 13.41 -3.87 13.85
CA GLU A 455 12.32 -3.09 13.27
C GLU A 455 11.07 -3.97 13.17
N PHE A 456 11.15 -5.14 12.53
CA PHE A 456 10.02 -6.07 12.40
C PHE A 456 9.44 -6.47 13.77
N TYR A 457 10.29 -6.71 14.77
CA TYR A 457 9.87 -7.08 16.12
C TYR A 457 9.01 -6.02 16.82
N SER A 458 9.00 -4.77 16.35
CA SER A 458 8.32 -3.64 17.01
C SER A 458 7.53 -2.75 16.06
N LEU A 459 7.35 -3.18 14.81
CA LEU A 459 6.62 -2.47 13.77
C LEU A 459 5.12 -2.45 14.08
N ARG A 460 4.57 -1.26 14.32
CA ARG A 460 3.17 -1.07 14.74
C ARG A 460 2.21 -1.32 13.59
N GLN A 461 1.23 -2.20 13.77
CA GLN A 461 0.33 -2.63 12.70
C GLN A 461 -1.08 -2.07 12.83
N GLY A 462 -1.38 -1.40 13.96
CA GLY A 462 -2.70 -0.86 14.21
C GLY A 462 -3.61 -1.83 14.97
N SER A 463 -3.03 -2.62 15.88
CA SER A 463 -3.68 -3.69 16.65
C SER A 463 -3.85 -3.34 18.15
N PRO A 464 -4.61 -2.27 18.51
CA PRO A 464 -4.64 -1.74 19.87
C PRO A 464 -5.36 -2.69 20.85
N LEU A 465 -4.57 -3.44 21.62
CA LEU A 465 -5.04 -4.40 22.61
C LEU A 465 -5.72 -3.69 23.80
N MET A 466 -5.03 -2.73 24.42
CA MET A 466 -5.51 -1.91 25.53
C MET A 466 -4.67 -0.65 25.68
N ARG A 467 -5.05 0.26 26.58
CA ARG A 467 -4.25 1.46 26.88
C ARG A 467 -2.87 1.07 27.40
N ARG A 468 -1.82 1.67 26.82
CA ARG A 468 -0.42 1.29 27.09
C ARG A 468 0.01 1.67 28.50
N ASP A 469 -0.39 2.84 28.96
CA ASP A 469 -0.13 3.33 30.32
C ASP A 469 -0.71 2.38 31.37
N PHE A 470 -1.91 1.84 31.13
CA PHE A 470 -2.55 0.86 32.00
C PHE A 470 -1.79 -0.47 31.97
N PHE A 471 -1.49 -0.99 30.77
CA PHE A 471 -0.70 -2.22 30.61
C PHE A 471 0.65 -2.14 31.33
N ASN A 472 1.30 -0.97 31.32
CA ASN A 472 2.62 -0.76 31.89
C ASN A 472 2.69 -0.84 33.40
N VAL A 473 1.56 -0.66 34.08
CA VAL A 473 1.47 -0.61 35.55
C VAL A 473 0.53 -1.66 36.12
N LEU A 474 -0.13 -2.44 35.26
CA LEU A 474 -0.99 -3.56 35.64
C LEU A 474 -0.16 -4.62 36.35
N GLU A 475 -0.67 -5.10 37.48
CA GLU A 475 -0.04 -6.21 38.21
C GLU A 475 -0.46 -7.56 37.62
N GLN A 476 0.41 -8.55 37.74
CA GLN A 476 0.06 -9.94 37.50
C GLN A 476 -1.11 -10.35 38.42
N PRO A 477 -1.94 -11.33 38.02
CA PRO A 477 -3.08 -11.77 38.83
C PRO A 477 -2.68 -12.20 40.25
N ASP A 478 -1.68 -13.08 40.35
CA ASP A 478 -1.31 -13.76 41.59
C ASP A 478 -0.10 -13.14 42.30
N GLY A 479 0.19 -11.86 42.05
CA GLY A 479 1.34 -11.19 42.64
C GLY A 479 1.32 -9.67 42.50
N THR A 480 2.47 -9.06 42.83
CA THR A 480 2.71 -7.60 42.69
C THR A 480 3.73 -7.25 41.61
N GLY A 481 4.30 -8.26 40.93
CA GLY A 481 5.08 -8.07 39.70
C GLY A 481 4.21 -7.51 38.58
N LEU A 482 4.82 -6.85 37.60
CA LEU A 482 4.06 -6.22 36.52
C LEU A 482 3.68 -7.27 35.47
N PHE A 483 2.49 -7.12 34.89
CA PHE A 483 2.02 -8.00 33.83
C PHE A 483 2.91 -7.95 32.59
N ARG A 484 3.49 -6.78 32.30
CA ARG A 484 4.42 -6.57 31.18
C ARG A 484 5.83 -7.11 31.39
N ASP A 485 6.15 -7.64 32.57
CA ASP A 485 7.51 -8.13 32.87
C ASP A 485 7.88 -9.23 31.87
N SER A 486 9.02 -9.08 31.18
CA SER A 486 9.39 -9.97 30.08
C SER A 486 9.52 -11.42 30.52
N ASP A 487 9.87 -11.68 31.78
CA ASP A 487 9.99 -13.04 32.33
C ASP A 487 8.61 -13.68 32.56
N TYR A 488 7.60 -12.89 32.93
CA TYR A 488 6.22 -13.35 33.02
C TYR A 488 5.64 -13.59 31.63
N LEU A 489 5.88 -12.68 30.67
CA LEU A 489 5.45 -12.91 29.29
C LEU A 489 6.17 -14.10 28.65
N ALA A 490 7.43 -14.36 29.02
CA ALA A 490 8.16 -15.54 28.56
C ALA A 490 7.56 -16.87 29.03
N SER A 491 6.79 -16.90 30.12
CA SER A 491 6.09 -18.14 30.53
C SER A 491 4.96 -18.53 29.58
N PHE A 492 4.52 -17.61 28.72
CA PHE A 492 3.58 -17.87 27.62
C PHE A 492 4.30 -18.07 26.28
N GLY A 493 5.63 -18.17 26.28
CA GLY A 493 6.45 -18.41 25.09
C GLY A 493 6.90 -17.17 24.33
N PHE A 494 6.55 -15.95 24.77
CA PHE A 494 7.03 -14.72 24.12
C PHE A 494 8.54 -14.54 24.33
N LEU A 495 9.23 -13.98 23.32
CA LEU A 495 10.69 -13.90 23.34
C LEU A 495 11.18 -12.63 24.07
N PRO A 496 11.81 -12.74 25.24
CA PRO A 496 12.17 -11.58 26.05
C PRO A 496 13.33 -10.78 25.44
N ARG A 497 13.24 -9.45 25.56
CA ARG A 497 14.29 -8.50 25.14
C ARG A 497 14.68 -7.57 26.29
N ARG A 498 15.93 -7.10 26.27
CA ARG A 498 16.42 -6.07 27.18
C ARG A 498 15.90 -4.69 26.75
N PRO A 499 15.65 -3.77 27.71
CA PRO A 499 15.32 -2.39 27.40
C PRO A 499 16.37 -1.72 26.51
N HIS A 500 15.92 -0.91 25.54
CA HIS A 500 16.75 -0.11 24.65
C HIS A 500 15.99 1.12 24.16
N GLU A 501 16.62 2.00 23.38
CA GLU A 501 16.06 3.31 22.98
C GLU A 501 14.67 3.20 22.32
N GLY A 502 14.45 2.20 21.46
CA GLY A 502 13.16 1.93 20.80
C GLY A 502 12.15 1.12 21.63
N ASN A 503 12.54 0.64 22.81
CA ASN A 503 11.73 -0.22 23.68
C ASN A 503 12.20 -0.07 25.13
N VAL A 504 11.96 1.11 25.69
CA VAL A 504 12.43 1.46 27.05
C VAL A 504 11.75 0.62 28.13
N GLU A 505 10.56 0.09 27.84
CA GLU A 505 9.82 -0.79 28.75
C GLU A 505 10.35 -2.24 28.76
N GLY A 506 11.17 -2.63 27.77
CA GLY A 506 11.68 -4.01 27.67
C GLY A 506 10.64 -5.03 27.24
N TYR A 507 9.67 -4.64 26.41
CA TYR A 507 8.68 -5.58 25.89
C TYR A 507 9.33 -6.71 25.08
N PRO A 508 8.77 -7.94 25.10
CA PRO A 508 9.26 -9.02 24.27
C PRO A 508 9.08 -8.73 22.76
N VAL A 509 9.59 -9.63 21.91
CA VAL A 509 9.34 -9.58 20.46
C VAL A 509 7.84 -9.58 20.19
N GLY A 510 7.40 -8.70 19.29
CA GLY A 510 6.01 -8.60 18.87
C GLY A 510 5.13 -7.67 19.71
N PHE A 511 5.72 -6.93 20.65
CA PHE A 511 5.02 -5.96 21.49
C PHE A 511 5.58 -4.55 21.30
N THR A 512 4.70 -3.60 21.08
CA THR A 512 5.04 -2.19 20.80
C THR A 512 3.85 -1.31 21.13
N GLY A 513 4.04 0.01 21.26
CA GLY A 513 2.91 0.90 21.46
C GLY A 513 3.30 2.33 21.77
N LYS A 514 2.44 3.28 21.36
CA LYS A 514 2.56 4.69 21.73
C LYS A 514 1.50 5.09 22.74
N GLY A 515 0.22 5.04 22.34
CA GLY A 515 -0.95 5.27 23.21
C GLY A 515 -1.66 3.99 23.65
N ALA A 516 -1.74 2.99 22.77
CA ALA A 516 -2.18 1.64 23.08
C ALA A 516 -1.02 0.66 22.91
N ILE A 517 -1.02 -0.41 23.71
CA ILE A 517 -0.12 -1.55 23.50
C ILE A 517 -0.69 -2.39 22.35
N GLU A 518 0.19 -2.85 21.47
CA GLU A 518 -0.14 -3.61 20.26
C GLU A 518 0.61 -4.94 20.26
N LEU A 519 -0.07 -5.96 19.73
CA LEU A 519 0.54 -7.24 19.37
C LEU A 519 0.78 -7.26 17.86
N THR A 520 2.01 -7.48 17.43
CA THR A 520 2.40 -7.45 16.01
C THR A 520 2.61 -8.88 15.47
N CYS A 521 2.70 -9.03 14.14
CA CYS A 521 3.00 -10.31 13.50
C CYS A 521 4.20 -11.05 14.10
N ALA A 522 5.22 -10.33 14.57
CA ALA A 522 6.43 -10.94 15.14
C ALA A 522 6.16 -11.77 16.40
N ALA A 523 5.06 -11.52 17.13
CA ALA A 523 4.68 -12.31 18.30
C ALA A 523 4.36 -13.78 17.94
N CYS A 524 3.75 -14.00 16.77
CA CYS A 524 3.37 -15.32 16.28
C CYS A 524 4.38 -15.89 15.28
N HIS A 525 5.15 -15.02 14.61
CA HIS A 525 6.03 -15.37 13.50
C HIS A 525 7.52 -15.20 13.82
N THR A 526 7.92 -15.32 15.08
CA THR A 526 9.33 -15.38 15.47
C THR A 526 9.46 -16.42 16.57
N SER A 527 10.32 -17.41 16.35
CA SER A 527 10.44 -18.54 17.27
C SER A 527 11.84 -18.62 17.86
N LYS A 528 11.94 -19.41 18.93
CA LYS A 528 13.23 -19.87 19.43
C LYS A 528 13.17 -21.36 19.70
N MET A 529 14.33 -21.99 19.60
CA MET A 529 14.55 -23.36 20.03
C MET A 529 15.86 -23.47 20.82
N THR A 530 15.99 -24.51 21.63
CA THR A 530 17.12 -24.76 22.49
C THR A 530 17.74 -26.09 22.13
N PHE A 531 19.03 -26.08 21.80
CA PHE A 531 19.82 -27.28 21.53
C PHE A 531 21.25 -27.09 22.06
N ALA A 532 21.84 -28.15 22.63
CA ALA A 532 23.21 -28.12 23.16
C ALA A 532 23.55 -26.89 24.04
N ARG A 533 22.60 -26.46 24.89
CA ARG A 533 22.70 -25.25 25.76
C ARG A 533 22.89 -23.92 25.01
N LYS A 534 22.39 -23.82 23.79
CA LYS A 534 22.27 -22.57 23.02
C LYS A 534 20.80 -22.33 22.65
N GLU A 535 20.42 -21.08 22.49
CA GLU A 535 19.14 -20.70 21.88
C GLU A 535 19.35 -20.32 20.42
N TYR A 536 18.52 -20.83 19.53
CA TYR A 536 18.48 -20.48 18.11
C TYR A 536 17.19 -19.73 17.85
N TRP A 537 17.31 -18.47 17.45
CA TRP A 537 16.18 -17.63 17.10
C TRP A 537 15.96 -17.70 15.59
N VAL A 538 14.71 -17.90 15.19
CA VAL A 538 14.32 -18.12 13.80
C VAL A 538 13.26 -17.10 13.42
N ASP A 539 13.63 -16.18 12.54
CA ASP A 539 12.76 -15.13 12.04
C ASP A 539 11.76 -15.70 11.04
N GLY A 540 10.52 -15.22 11.11
CA GLY A 540 9.43 -15.72 10.28
C GLY A 540 8.97 -17.14 10.55
N SER A 541 9.47 -17.80 11.60
CA SER A 541 9.08 -19.16 11.98
C SER A 541 7.83 -19.20 12.86
N GLN A 542 7.33 -20.40 13.12
CA GLN A 542 6.21 -20.67 14.02
C GLN A 542 6.62 -20.45 15.48
N ALA A 543 6.14 -19.38 16.11
CA ALA A 543 6.38 -19.13 17.53
C ALA A 543 5.78 -20.21 18.43
N MET A 544 6.48 -20.57 19.52
CA MET A 544 5.98 -21.49 20.53
C MET A 544 5.25 -20.71 21.64
N THR A 545 4.22 -19.93 21.26
CA THR A 545 3.45 -19.07 22.18
C THR A 545 2.07 -19.63 22.51
N ASP A 546 1.59 -19.39 23.74
CA ASP A 546 0.22 -19.64 24.18
C ASP A 546 -0.52 -18.31 24.39
N VAL A 547 -0.96 -17.74 23.26
CA VAL A 547 -1.66 -16.44 23.22
C VAL A 547 -3.01 -16.49 23.93
N GLU A 548 -3.70 -17.64 23.90
CA GLU A 548 -5.00 -17.83 24.53
C GLU A 548 -4.91 -17.70 26.05
N SER A 549 -3.98 -18.44 26.67
CA SER A 549 -3.78 -18.37 28.12
C SER A 549 -3.32 -16.98 28.54
N TRP A 550 -2.43 -16.36 27.77
CA TRP A 550 -1.99 -14.99 28.03
C TRP A 550 -3.13 -13.97 28.00
N LEU A 551 -4.02 -14.02 27.00
CA LEU A 551 -5.20 -13.15 26.92
C LEU A 551 -6.18 -13.40 28.09
N SER A 552 -6.28 -14.64 28.56
CA SER A 552 -7.12 -15.00 29.70
C SER A 552 -6.55 -14.41 31.01
N GLU A 553 -5.24 -14.51 31.21
CA GLU A 553 -4.56 -13.93 32.37
C GLU A 553 -4.56 -12.40 32.35
N LEU A 554 -4.51 -11.77 31.17
CA LEU A 554 -4.66 -10.32 31.03
C LEU A 554 -6.04 -9.86 31.52
N VAL A 555 -7.11 -10.54 31.09
CA VAL A 555 -8.47 -10.24 31.54
C VAL A 555 -8.60 -10.43 33.05
N ARG A 556 -8.04 -11.53 33.59
CA ARG A 556 -8.01 -11.80 35.03
C ARG A 556 -7.29 -10.68 35.80
N ALA A 557 -6.13 -10.22 35.31
CA ALA A 557 -5.36 -9.15 35.93
C ALA A 557 -6.15 -7.83 36.01
N ILE A 558 -6.79 -7.44 34.89
CA ILE A 558 -7.63 -6.24 34.84
C ILE A 558 -8.81 -6.40 35.81
N LYS A 559 -9.49 -7.55 35.79
CA LYS A 559 -10.67 -7.82 36.61
C LYS A 559 -10.37 -7.75 38.11
N LEU A 560 -9.27 -8.36 38.55
CA LEU A 560 -8.82 -8.28 39.95
C LEU A 560 -8.44 -6.84 40.35
N THR A 561 -7.98 -6.03 39.41
CA THR A 561 -7.69 -4.61 39.68
C THR A 561 -8.98 -3.79 39.80
N VAL A 562 -9.97 -4.01 38.93
CA VAL A 562 -11.29 -3.37 38.99
C VAL A 562 -12.04 -3.75 40.26
N ALA A 563 -12.08 -5.04 40.60
CA ALA A 563 -12.82 -5.56 41.75
C ALA A 563 -12.31 -5.05 43.11
N ASP A 564 -11.07 -4.54 43.17
CA ASP A 564 -10.44 -4.02 44.38
C ASP A 564 -10.51 -2.47 44.45
N ALA A 565 -11.30 -1.86 43.56
CA ALA A 565 -11.62 -0.44 43.65
C ALA A 565 -12.57 -0.16 44.84
N PRO A 566 -12.49 1.02 45.48
CA PRO A 566 -13.39 1.38 46.57
C PRO A 566 -14.87 1.36 46.14
N LEU A 567 -15.72 0.68 46.91
CA LEU A 567 -17.15 0.49 46.57
C LEU A 567 -17.94 1.80 46.53
N ASP A 568 -17.55 2.77 47.35
CA ASP A 568 -18.16 4.10 47.47
C ASP A 568 -17.59 5.12 46.48
N LEU A 569 -16.70 4.71 45.57
CA LEU A 569 -15.99 5.63 44.68
C LEU A 569 -16.95 6.45 43.80
N PHE A 570 -18.06 5.87 43.34
CA PHE A 570 -19.07 6.56 42.53
C PHE A 570 -20.11 7.34 43.35
N GLU A 571 -20.18 7.09 44.67
CA GLU A 571 -21.07 7.82 45.59
C GLU A 571 -20.39 9.08 46.17
N ALA A 572 -19.06 9.10 46.21
CA ALA A 572 -18.27 10.22 46.73
C ALA A 572 -18.32 11.48 45.84
N GLN A 573 -18.18 12.66 46.46
CA GLN A 573 -18.21 13.93 45.73
C GLN A 573 -16.98 14.11 44.85
N SER A 574 -17.19 14.52 43.61
CA SER A 574 -16.15 14.60 42.56
C SER A 574 -14.91 15.42 42.92
N ASN A 575 -15.04 16.43 43.78
CA ASN A 575 -13.97 17.34 44.24
C ASN A 575 -13.24 16.87 45.51
N GLU A 576 -13.72 15.82 46.18
CA GLU A 576 -13.03 15.22 47.33
C GLU A 576 -11.76 14.48 46.89
N LEU A 577 -10.79 14.36 47.80
CA LEU A 577 -9.58 13.58 47.57
C LEU A 577 -9.76 12.18 48.13
N ILE A 578 -9.53 11.16 47.31
CA ILE A 578 -9.44 9.78 47.77
C ILE A 578 -7.98 9.40 48.04
N LEU A 579 -7.75 8.73 49.18
CA LEU A 579 -6.46 8.15 49.51
C LEU A 579 -6.27 6.83 48.77
N LEU A 580 -5.18 6.70 48.02
CA LEU A 580 -4.87 5.48 47.28
C LEU A 580 -4.21 4.45 48.19
N ASN A 581 -4.98 3.44 48.59
CA ASN A 581 -4.55 2.37 49.50
C ASN A 581 -3.51 1.45 48.84
N GLN A 582 -2.28 1.43 49.36
CA GLN A 582 -1.21 0.57 48.86
C GLN A 582 -1.45 -0.93 49.08
N ASN A 583 -2.40 -1.29 49.94
CA ASN A 583 -2.76 -2.69 50.18
C ASN A 583 -3.74 -3.23 49.12
N THR A 584 -4.41 -2.36 48.36
CA THR A 584 -5.30 -2.77 47.27
C THR A 584 -4.60 -2.72 45.91
N LYS A 585 -4.94 -3.65 45.00
CA LYS A 585 -4.49 -3.69 43.60
C LYS A 585 -4.88 -2.40 42.88
N PHE A 586 -6.13 -1.94 43.00
CA PHE A 586 -6.56 -0.66 42.41
C PHE A 586 -5.73 0.52 42.93
N GLY A 587 -5.54 0.61 44.24
CA GLY A 587 -4.75 1.69 44.84
C GLY A 587 -3.30 1.66 44.36
N ARG A 588 -2.63 0.50 44.30
CA ARG A 588 -1.28 0.38 43.73
C ARG A 588 -1.23 0.72 42.24
N PHE A 589 -2.22 0.26 41.46
CA PHE A 589 -2.34 0.57 40.03
C PHE A 589 -2.38 2.08 39.79
N VAL A 590 -3.30 2.80 40.45
CA VAL A 590 -3.43 4.26 40.29
C VAL A 590 -2.20 5.00 40.80
N ARG A 591 -1.57 4.53 41.89
CA ARG A 591 -0.31 5.11 42.40
C ARG A 591 0.82 4.99 41.40
N ARG A 592 1.00 3.83 40.76
CA ARG A 592 2.02 3.62 39.73
C ARG A 592 1.73 4.45 38.46
N LEU A 593 0.45 4.55 38.09
CA LEU A 593 0.01 5.33 36.92
C LEU A 593 0.27 6.84 37.10
N THR A 594 -0.05 7.38 38.28
CA THR A 594 -0.08 8.84 38.51
C THR A 594 1.12 9.38 39.30
N GLY A 595 1.86 8.52 40.01
CA GLY A 595 2.91 8.90 40.96
C GLY A 595 2.39 9.54 42.25
N ARG A 596 1.07 9.56 42.49
CA ARG A 596 0.45 10.26 43.63
C ARG A 596 -0.03 9.28 44.70
N THR A 597 -0.17 9.76 45.93
CA THR A 597 -0.76 8.99 47.04
C THR A 597 -2.24 9.27 47.26
N SER A 598 -2.77 10.30 46.59
CA SER A 598 -4.18 10.71 46.60
C SER A 598 -4.52 11.42 45.29
N LEU A 599 -5.78 11.38 44.87
CA LEU A 599 -6.28 12.11 43.71
C LEU A 599 -7.74 12.55 43.92
N PRO A 600 -8.23 13.54 43.16
CA PRO A 600 -9.65 13.86 43.13
C PRO A 600 -10.49 12.64 42.75
N VAL A 601 -11.61 12.41 43.43
CA VAL A 601 -12.54 11.30 43.17
C VAL A 601 -12.93 11.24 41.70
N ALA A 602 -13.20 12.37 41.05
CA ALA A 602 -13.51 12.43 39.62
C ALA A 602 -12.42 11.78 38.73
N GLN A 603 -11.14 11.98 39.06
CA GLN A 603 -10.04 11.39 38.29
C GLN A 603 -9.95 9.88 38.52
N ALA A 604 -10.20 9.41 39.74
CA ALA A 604 -10.25 8.00 40.06
C ALA A 604 -11.42 7.28 39.38
N GLN A 605 -12.60 7.91 39.35
CA GLN A 605 -13.78 7.43 38.62
C GLN A 605 -13.46 7.28 37.13
N VAL A 606 -12.85 8.29 36.50
CA VAL A 606 -12.43 8.20 35.09
C VAL A 606 -11.46 7.04 34.86
N ILE A 607 -10.43 6.87 35.71
CA ILE A 607 -9.48 5.75 35.57
C ILE A 607 -10.20 4.40 35.68
N LEU A 608 -11.10 4.24 36.65
CA LEU A 608 -11.87 3.01 36.83
C LEU A 608 -12.74 2.73 35.61
N THR A 609 -13.50 3.73 35.13
CA THR A 609 -14.34 3.59 33.93
C THR A 609 -13.53 3.21 32.69
N LEU A 610 -12.36 3.83 32.46
CA LEU A 610 -11.49 3.47 31.35
C LEU A 610 -10.97 2.02 31.48
N LEU A 611 -10.67 1.58 32.70
CA LEU A 611 -10.19 0.22 32.98
C LEU A 611 -11.31 -0.82 32.77
N GLU A 612 -12.54 -0.49 33.17
CA GLU A 612 -13.75 -1.29 32.92
C GLU A 612 -14.08 -1.38 31.42
N GLN A 613 -13.82 -0.34 30.63
CA GLN A 613 -13.93 -0.39 29.18
C GLN A 613 -12.92 -1.35 28.55
N ASP A 614 -11.65 -1.30 28.97
CA ASP A 614 -10.63 -2.24 28.51
C ASP A 614 -10.97 -3.68 28.94
N LEU A 615 -11.45 -3.87 30.18
CA LEU A 615 -11.94 -5.17 30.67
C LEU A 615 -13.07 -5.70 29.78
N SER A 616 -14.11 -4.90 29.58
CA SER A 616 -15.32 -5.32 28.85
C SER A 616 -14.99 -5.69 27.41
N ARG A 617 -14.20 -4.88 26.71
CA ARG A 617 -13.78 -5.16 25.33
C ARG A 617 -12.95 -6.45 25.24
N ARG A 618 -12.01 -6.61 26.17
CA ARG A 618 -11.07 -7.74 26.17
C ARG A 618 -11.75 -9.05 26.61
N GLN A 619 -12.70 -8.97 27.54
CA GLN A 619 -13.57 -10.07 27.95
C GLN A 619 -14.47 -10.53 26.79
N ARG A 620 -15.15 -9.59 26.10
CA ARG A 620 -16.02 -9.93 24.96
C ARG A 620 -15.29 -10.68 23.84
N TYR A 621 -14.09 -10.23 23.43
CA TYR A 621 -13.36 -10.99 22.41
C TYR A 621 -12.94 -12.37 22.93
N ASN A 622 -12.54 -12.51 24.20
CA ASN A 622 -12.24 -13.83 24.77
C ASN A 622 -13.48 -14.73 24.70
N ASP A 623 -14.65 -14.21 25.09
CA ASP A 623 -15.89 -14.99 25.13
C ASP A 623 -16.40 -15.33 23.72
N TYR A 624 -16.35 -14.41 22.76
CA TYR A 624 -16.71 -14.68 21.37
C TYR A 624 -15.88 -15.81 20.78
N ASN A 625 -14.56 -15.81 21.00
CA ASN A 625 -13.70 -16.84 20.45
C ASN A 625 -13.81 -18.16 21.21
N ALA A 626 -13.97 -18.11 22.54
CA ALA A 626 -14.06 -19.32 23.36
C ALA A 626 -15.43 -20.02 23.27
N TYR A 627 -16.52 -19.24 23.19
CA TYR A 627 -17.89 -19.73 23.36
C TYR A 627 -18.87 -19.28 22.26
N GLY A 628 -18.47 -18.35 21.39
CA GLY A 628 -19.37 -17.80 20.37
C GLY A 628 -20.48 -16.93 20.93
N THR A 629 -20.31 -16.39 22.14
CA THR A 629 -21.25 -15.47 22.80
C THR A 629 -20.51 -14.66 23.85
N SER A 630 -21.15 -13.66 24.45
CA SER A 630 -20.65 -12.96 25.64
C SER A 630 -21.51 -13.29 26.87
N PHE A 631 -20.97 -13.06 28.06
CA PHE A 631 -21.66 -13.32 29.33
C PHE A 631 -21.71 -12.08 30.22
N ASP A 632 -22.82 -11.94 30.95
CA ASP A 632 -22.97 -10.88 31.96
C ASP A 632 -22.26 -11.23 33.27
N SER A 633 -22.01 -12.52 33.54
CA SER A 633 -21.38 -12.99 34.77
C SER A 633 -20.36 -14.12 34.55
N ASP A 634 -19.40 -14.22 35.47
CA ASP A 634 -18.43 -15.33 35.47
C ASP A 634 -19.09 -16.68 35.75
N ALA A 635 -20.13 -16.70 36.58
CA ALA A 635 -20.84 -17.93 36.91
C ALA A 635 -21.48 -18.54 35.65
N ASP A 636 -22.06 -17.72 34.78
CA ASP A 636 -22.67 -18.19 33.53
C ASP A 636 -21.60 -18.70 32.56
N ARG A 637 -20.46 -18.01 32.50
CA ARG A 637 -19.30 -18.39 31.68
C ARG A 637 -18.65 -19.69 32.15
N ASP A 638 -18.41 -19.82 33.45
CA ASP A 638 -17.77 -20.98 34.07
C ASP A 638 -18.70 -22.21 34.07
N SER A 639 -20.01 -22.01 33.88
CA SER A 639 -20.98 -23.10 33.70
C SER A 639 -20.98 -23.72 32.30
N GLN A 640 -20.30 -23.10 31.33
CA GLN A 640 -20.24 -23.62 29.96
C GLN A 640 -19.40 -24.91 29.87
N PRO A 641 -19.73 -25.81 28.93
CA PRO A 641 -18.97 -27.05 28.74
C PRO A 641 -17.50 -26.77 28.38
N GLU A 642 -16.65 -27.78 28.63
CA GLU A 642 -15.25 -27.73 28.25
C GLU A 642 -15.11 -27.55 26.74
N ARG A 643 -14.26 -26.59 26.35
CA ARG A 643 -14.00 -26.21 24.96
C ARG A 643 -12.61 -26.66 24.54
N ILE A 644 -12.37 -26.71 23.24
CA ILE A 644 -11.01 -26.88 22.73
C ILE A 644 -10.13 -25.72 23.23
N ARG A 645 -8.94 -26.06 23.71
CA ARG A 645 -7.88 -25.10 24.04
C ARG A 645 -6.85 -25.11 22.92
N TYR A 646 -6.38 -23.94 22.52
CA TYR A 646 -5.43 -23.84 21.41
C TYR A 646 -4.05 -24.36 21.81
N GLY A 647 -3.61 -24.03 23.02
CA GLY A 647 -2.27 -24.37 23.49
C GLY A 647 -1.18 -23.61 22.74
N TYR A 648 0.03 -24.20 22.71
CA TYR A 648 1.21 -23.56 22.14
C TYR A 648 1.23 -23.68 20.62
N SER A 649 1.82 -22.67 19.96
CA SER A 649 2.05 -22.55 18.52
C SER A 649 0.81 -22.41 17.63
N ARG A 650 -0.37 -22.27 18.22
CA ARG A 650 -1.65 -22.33 17.51
C ARG A 650 -2.59 -21.19 17.87
N LEU A 651 -3.41 -20.79 16.90
CA LEU A 651 -4.62 -20.01 17.12
C LEU A 651 -5.67 -20.33 16.05
N ASP A 652 -6.95 -20.09 16.32
CA ASP A 652 -7.96 -19.97 15.26
C ASP A 652 -8.08 -18.49 14.83
N ALA A 653 -7.11 -18.05 14.01
CA ALA A 653 -7.01 -16.67 13.55
C ALA A 653 -8.22 -16.27 12.70
N LEU A 654 -8.63 -17.16 11.79
CA LEU A 654 -9.74 -16.88 10.87
C LEU A 654 -11.07 -16.80 11.61
N GLY A 655 -11.31 -17.69 12.58
CA GLY A 655 -12.46 -17.64 13.47
C GLY A 655 -12.51 -16.33 14.25
N ALA A 656 -11.38 -15.88 14.80
CA ALA A 656 -11.26 -14.61 15.51
C ALA A 656 -11.49 -13.39 14.58
N ILE A 657 -10.92 -13.39 13.38
CA ILE A 657 -11.14 -12.36 12.36
C ILE A 657 -12.64 -12.23 12.04
N LEU A 658 -13.32 -13.36 11.81
CA LEU A 658 -14.75 -13.37 11.50
C LEU A 658 -15.60 -12.93 12.70
N ASN A 659 -15.21 -13.26 13.94
CA ASN A 659 -15.88 -12.72 15.13
C ASN A 659 -15.72 -11.20 15.26
N GLN A 660 -14.54 -10.66 14.98
CA GLN A 660 -14.35 -9.21 14.99
C GLN A 660 -15.17 -8.53 13.90
N ALA A 661 -15.07 -9.01 12.65
CA ALA A 661 -15.76 -8.39 11.53
C ALA A 661 -17.29 -8.53 11.60
N CYS A 662 -17.82 -9.69 12.01
CA CYS A 662 -19.27 -9.96 11.96
C CYS A 662 -20.00 -9.67 13.27
N ALA A 663 -19.33 -9.71 14.42
CA ALA A 663 -19.96 -9.50 15.73
C ALA A 663 -19.55 -8.19 16.39
N GLU A 664 -18.25 -7.97 16.61
CA GLU A 664 -17.78 -6.76 17.31
C GLU A 664 -17.99 -5.49 16.47
N HIS A 665 -17.49 -5.46 15.23
CA HIS A 665 -17.55 -4.27 14.37
C HIS A 665 -18.95 -3.96 13.84
N LEU A 666 -19.80 -4.98 13.64
CA LEU A 666 -21.21 -4.78 13.30
C LEU A 666 -22.11 -4.55 14.53
N ARG A 667 -21.56 -4.61 15.75
CA ARG A 667 -22.32 -4.54 17.01
C ARG A 667 -23.48 -5.57 17.06
N ALA A 668 -23.21 -6.77 16.55
CA ALA A 668 -24.15 -7.88 16.42
C ALA A 668 -23.62 -9.12 17.19
N PRO A 669 -23.66 -9.12 18.54
CA PRO A 669 -23.11 -10.20 19.37
C PRO A 669 -23.65 -11.60 18.99
N GLU A 670 -24.87 -11.69 18.47
CA GLU A 670 -25.51 -12.92 17.99
C GLU A 670 -24.81 -13.57 16.78
N ASN A 671 -23.94 -12.82 16.08
CA ASN A 671 -23.10 -13.34 14.98
C ASN A 671 -21.82 -14.02 15.48
N ALA A 672 -21.50 -13.94 16.77
CA ALA A 672 -20.35 -14.60 17.33
C ALA A 672 -20.49 -16.13 17.19
N ARG A 673 -19.38 -16.80 16.88
CA ARG A 673 -19.29 -18.26 16.80
C ARG A 673 -17.99 -18.70 17.46
N PRO A 674 -17.94 -19.86 18.12
CA PRO A 674 -16.69 -20.37 18.67
C PRO A 674 -15.62 -20.42 17.57
N ALA A 675 -14.42 -19.99 17.91
CA ALA A 675 -13.24 -20.15 17.05
C ALA A 675 -12.58 -21.47 17.47
N ASP A 676 -13.12 -22.59 17.00
CA ASP A 676 -12.83 -23.94 17.50
C ASP A 676 -11.90 -24.76 16.58
N ALA A 677 -11.29 -24.11 15.58
CA ALA A 677 -10.41 -24.76 14.60
C ALA A 677 -8.97 -24.22 14.68
N PRO A 678 -8.22 -24.47 15.77
CA PRO A 678 -6.89 -23.92 15.94
C PRO A 678 -5.92 -24.43 14.87
N VAL A 679 -5.27 -23.49 14.19
CA VAL A 679 -4.21 -23.77 13.22
C VAL A 679 -2.87 -23.29 13.75
N ASN A 680 -1.80 -23.95 13.33
CA ASN A 680 -0.43 -23.56 13.54
C ASN A 680 -0.13 -22.20 12.91
N TYR A 681 0.79 -21.42 13.48
CA TYR A 681 1.29 -20.22 12.81
C TYR A 681 2.09 -20.63 11.56
N PRO A 682 1.66 -20.24 10.34
CA PRO A 682 2.44 -20.56 9.15
C PRO A 682 3.77 -19.80 9.18
N ALA A 683 4.84 -20.42 8.68
CA ALA A 683 6.08 -19.68 8.43
C ALA A 683 5.84 -18.59 7.38
N ILE A 684 6.41 -17.40 7.57
CA ILE A 684 6.18 -16.24 6.70
C ILE A 684 7.35 -15.94 5.76
N TRP A 685 8.49 -16.63 5.90
CA TRP A 685 9.43 -16.66 4.79
C TRP A 685 8.70 -17.20 3.56
N ASP A 686 8.97 -16.55 2.44
CA ASP A 686 8.35 -16.80 1.14
C ASP A 686 6.86 -16.42 1.01
N ALA A 687 6.22 -15.89 2.07
CA ALA A 687 4.82 -15.43 2.01
C ALA A 687 4.55 -14.49 0.82
N PRO A 688 5.40 -13.50 0.50
CA PRO A 688 5.21 -12.62 -0.66
C PRO A 688 5.39 -13.32 -2.02
N GLN A 689 6.07 -14.47 -2.05
CA GLN A 689 6.37 -15.24 -3.26
C GLN A 689 5.31 -16.31 -3.58
N HIS A 690 4.37 -16.53 -2.66
CA HIS A 690 3.23 -17.44 -2.82
C HIS A 690 2.11 -16.82 -3.68
N VAL A 691 1.40 -17.67 -4.43
CA VAL A 691 0.18 -17.32 -5.17
C VAL A 691 -1.01 -17.29 -4.21
N HIS A 692 -1.05 -18.22 -3.26
CA HIS A 692 -2.09 -18.31 -2.25
C HIS A 692 -1.50 -18.30 -0.84
N VAL A 693 -2.18 -17.64 0.09
CA VAL A 693 -1.77 -17.52 1.50
C VAL A 693 -2.91 -17.95 2.42
N GLN A 694 -2.60 -18.10 3.72
CA GLN A 694 -3.34 -18.91 4.69
C GLN A 694 -3.24 -20.42 4.43
N TRP A 695 -3.47 -21.23 5.47
CA TRP A 695 -3.39 -22.69 5.36
C TRP A 695 -4.36 -23.27 4.34
N ASN A 696 -5.57 -22.72 4.24
CA ASN A 696 -6.60 -23.13 3.29
C ASN A 696 -6.46 -22.50 1.89
N GLY A 697 -5.44 -21.66 1.67
CA GLY A 697 -5.27 -20.92 0.41
C GLY A 697 -6.45 -20.00 0.10
N ALA A 698 -7.13 -19.47 1.14
CA ALA A 698 -8.34 -18.66 0.99
C ALA A 698 -8.08 -17.27 0.39
N VAL A 699 -6.83 -16.80 0.43
CA VAL A 699 -6.47 -15.46 0.00
C VAL A 699 -5.52 -15.56 -1.18
N ASP A 700 -5.92 -14.96 -2.30
CA ASP A 700 -5.06 -14.72 -3.45
C ASP A 700 -4.02 -13.64 -3.09
N ASN A 701 -2.77 -13.93 -3.38
CA ASN A 701 -1.62 -13.11 -3.05
C ASN A 701 -0.93 -12.55 -4.32
N THR A 702 -1.48 -12.80 -5.51
CA THR A 702 -1.01 -12.32 -6.82
C THR A 702 -1.66 -11.01 -7.23
N ALA A 703 -2.86 -10.74 -6.74
CA ALA A 703 -3.51 -9.46 -6.97
C ALA A 703 -2.71 -8.30 -6.38
N ARG A 704 -2.71 -7.17 -7.09
CA ARG A 704 -1.97 -5.94 -6.76
C ARG A 704 -2.21 -5.40 -5.35
N PHE A 705 -3.33 -5.77 -4.71
CA PHE A 705 -3.66 -5.43 -3.32
C PHE A 705 -3.91 -6.65 -2.42
N GLY A 706 -3.69 -7.88 -2.90
CA GLY A 706 -3.90 -9.13 -2.16
C GLY A 706 -3.15 -9.18 -0.82
N PRO A 707 -1.82 -8.91 -0.79
CA PRO A 707 -1.06 -8.88 0.46
C PRO A 707 -1.53 -7.80 1.44
N LEU A 708 -1.91 -6.62 0.96
CA LEU A 708 -2.42 -5.53 1.81
C LEU A 708 -3.77 -5.92 2.45
N GLY A 709 -4.68 -6.46 1.64
CA GLY A 709 -5.96 -6.98 2.11
C GLY A 709 -5.83 -8.11 3.11
N ARG A 710 -4.91 -9.05 2.85
CA ARG A 710 -4.52 -10.13 3.79
C ARG A 710 -4.08 -9.56 5.13
N ASN A 711 -3.09 -8.66 5.10
CA ASN A 711 -2.48 -8.08 6.29
C ASN A 711 -3.51 -7.23 7.08
N ALA A 712 -4.33 -6.44 6.39
CA ALA A 712 -5.40 -5.67 7.00
C ALA A 712 -6.46 -6.58 7.67
N GLY A 713 -6.86 -7.66 7.00
CA GLY A 713 -7.75 -8.67 7.58
C GLY A 713 -7.15 -9.36 8.81
N GLN A 714 -5.85 -9.62 8.83
CA GLN A 714 -5.15 -10.14 10.01
C GLN A 714 -5.16 -9.14 11.16
N VAL A 715 -4.91 -7.85 10.89
CA VAL A 715 -4.98 -6.80 11.92
C VAL A 715 -6.38 -6.72 12.52
N VAL A 716 -7.46 -6.83 11.72
CA VAL A 716 -8.84 -6.91 12.23
C VAL A 716 -8.99 -8.04 13.26
N GLY A 717 -8.45 -9.23 13.00
CA GLY A 717 -8.47 -10.34 13.94
C GLY A 717 -7.59 -10.16 15.17
N VAL A 718 -6.52 -9.38 15.05
CA VAL A 718 -5.58 -9.05 16.12
C VAL A 718 -5.87 -7.64 16.63
N PHE A 719 -7.09 -7.42 17.13
CA PHE A 719 -7.51 -6.21 17.86
C PHE A 719 -7.63 -4.91 17.05
N GLY A 720 -7.53 -4.96 15.72
CA GLY A 720 -7.82 -3.84 14.84
C GLY A 720 -9.24 -3.31 15.05
N LEU A 721 -9.36 -2.00 15.19
CA LEU A 721 -10.65 -1.32 15.32
C LEU A 721 -11.10 -0.84 13.96
N VAL A 722 -12.38 -1.04 13.66
CA VAL A 722 -13.03 -0.52 12.45
C VAL A 722 -14.39 0.04 12.85
N ASP A 723 -14.67 1.26 12.43
CA ASP A 723 -15.98 1.88 12.57
C ASP A 723 -16.78 1.70 11.28
N VAL A 724 -17.78 0.82 11.34
CA VAL A 724 -18.60 0.38 10.19
C VAL A 724 -19.83 1.29 9.99
N GLU A 725 -20.04 2.29 10.85
CA GLU A 725 -21.18 3.21 10.73
C GLU A 725 -20.97 4.26 9.61
N GLY A 726 -19.72 4.62 9.30
CA GLY A 726 -19.38 5.55 8.21
C GLY A 726 -19.64 4.96 6.82
N ALA A 727 -20.48 5.59 6.00
CA ALA A 727 -20.78 5.10 4.65
C ALA A 727 -20.01 5.82 3.53
N PHE A 728 -19.45 7.01 3.79
CA PHE A 728 -18.82 7.83 2.75
C PHE A 728 -17.29 7.76 2.78
N GLY A 729 -16.71 7.32 1.67
CA GLY A 729 -15.25 7.23 1.51
C GLY A 729 -14.58 6.08 2.28
N GLY A 730 -15.33 5.14 2.87
CA GLY A 730 -14.83 3.95 3.57
C GLY A 730 -14.98 4.00 5.10
N TYR A 731 -14.31 3.08 5.82
CA TYR A 731 -14.40 2.92 7.28
C TYR A 731 -13.17 3.46 8.01
N ASP A 732 -13.39 4.30 9.02
CA ASP A 732 -12.31 4.72 9.91
C ASP A 732 -11.76 3.50 10.65
N SER A 733 -10.44 3.36 10.69
CA SER A 733 -9.81 2.18 11.29
C SER A 733 -8.50 2.51 11.99
N SER A 734 -8.10 1.65 12.92
CA SER A 734 -6.79 1.75 13.57
C SER A 734 -5.64 1.18 12.74
N ILE A 735 -5.94 0.56 11.59
CA ILE A 735 -4.98 -0.20 10.78
C ILE A 735 -3.90 0.73 10.24
N ASN A 736 -2.64 0.35 10.42
CA ASN A 736 -1.49 1.15 9.98
C ASN A 736 -0.95 0.63 8.65
N PHE A 737 -1.52 1.10 7.54
CA PHE A 737 -1.18 0.62 6.20
C PHE A 737 0.28 0.86 5.80
N ASP A 738 0.88 2.00 6.17
CA ASP A 738 2.31 2.29 5.91
C ASP A 738 3.21 1.23 6.57
N SER A 739 2.88 0.85 7.80
CA SER A 739 3.66 -0.16 8.53
C SER A 739 3.36 -1.58 8.06
N LEU A 740 2.16 -1.86 7.53
CA LEU A 740 1.87 -3.13 6.86
C LEU A 740 2.64 -3.26 5.54
N GLU A 741 2.80 -2.17 4.78
CA GLU A 741 3.66 -2.13 3.60
C GLU A 741 5.11 -2.42 4.01
N ARG A 742 5.60 -1.72 5.04
CA ARG A 742 6.96 -1.92 5.55
C ARG A 742 7.20 -3.35 6.04
N ALA A 743 6.21 -3.96 6.69
CA ALA A 743 6.28 -5.36 7.10
C ALA A 743 6.41 -6.29 5.87
N GLU A 744 5.64 -6.03 4.81
CA GLU A 744 5.71 -6.82 3.58
C GLU A 744 7.09 -6.68 2.89
N GLU A 745 7.66 -5.48 2.86
CA GLU A 745 9.01 -5.23 2.32
C GLU A 745 10.08 -6.05 3.07
N LEU A 746 10.00 -6.07 4.41
CA LEU A 746 10.91 -6.85 5.23
C LEU A 746 10.75 -8.34 4.96
N VAL A 747 9.51 -8.84 5.00
CA VAL A 747 9.22 -10.27 4.76
C VAL A 747 9.60 -10.71 3.34
N THR A 748 9.53 -9.83 2.34
CA THR A 748 9.95 -10.12 0.95
C THR A 748 11.43 -10.50 0.87
N LYS A 749 12.27 -9.90 1.73
CA LYS A 749 13.71 -10.18 1.80
C LYS A 749 14.05 -11.43 2.62
N LEU A 750 13.15 -11.86 3.49
CA LEU A 750 13.41 -12.92 4.46
C LEU A 750 13.62 -14.27 3.75
N TRP A 751 14.72 -14.95 4.08
CA TRP A 751 14.99 -16.32 3.63
C TRP A 751 14.50 -17.35 4.67
N SER A 752 14.15 -18.54 4.21
CA SER A 752 13.97 -19.70 5.10
C SER A 752 15.26 -20.00 5.85
N PRO A 753 15.22 -20.53 7.09
CA PRO A 753 16.44 -20.83 7.84
C PRO A 753 17.18 -22.06 7.30
N GLU A 754 18.51 -21.99 7.28
CA GLU A 754 19.36 -23.16 7.03
C GLU A 754 19.55 -24.01 8.29
N TRP A 755 19.76 -25.30 8.08
CA TRP A 755 20.08 -26.24 9.15
C TRP A 755 21.44 -25.94 9.79
N PRO A 756 21.50 -25.71 11.11
CA PRO A 756 22.76 -25.47 11.80
C PRO A 756 23.68 -26.68 11.72
N VAL A 757 24.93 -26.46 11.29
CA VAL A 757 25.95 -27.53 11.14
C VAL A 757 26.11 -28.37 12.42
N GLU A 758 25.97 -27.74 13.57
CA GLU A 758 26.11 -28.38 14.89
C GLU A 758 24.95 -29.31 15.28
N PHE A 759 23.84 -29.31 14.53
CA PHE A 759 22.76 -30.28 14.72
C PHE A 759 23.08 -31.63 14.07
N GLY A 760 24.11 -31.69 13.22
CA GLY A 760 24.55 -32.89 12.52
C GLY A 760 23.71 -33.18 11.27
N LEU A 761 24.37 -33.65 10.21
CA LEU A 761 23.76 -34.00 8.94
C LEU A 761 24.52 -35.19 8.33
N ASP A 762 23.82 -36.26 8.00
CA ASP A 762 24.39 -37.37 7.23
C ASP A 762 24.32 -37.02 5.74
N GLN A 763 25.45 -36.62 5.18
CA GLN A 763 25.55 -36.18 3.78
C GLN A 763 25.24 -37.29 2.77
N GLU A 764 25.59 -38.54 3.08
CA GLU A 764 25.33 -39.68 2.19
C GLU A 764 23.82 -39.96 2.13
N LYS A 765 23.17 -40.02 3.29
CA LYS A 765 21.71 -40.18 3.39
C LYS A 765 20.95 -38.99 2.82
N ALA A 766 21.39 -37.75 3.07
CA ALA A 766 20.76 -36.57 2.50
C ALA A 766 20.83 -36.57 0.96
N SER A 767 21.97 -36.99 0.39
CA SER A 767 22.12 -37.13 -1.05
C SER A 767 21.19 -38.21 -1.63
N ALA A 768 21.07 -39.36 -0.96
CA ALA A 768 20.14 -40.44 -1.36
C ALA A 768 18.68 -40.00 -1.23
N GLY A 769 18.32 -39.33 -0.14
CA GLY A 769 16.99 -38.82 0.16
C GLY A 769 16.46 -37.82 -0.85
N ARG A 770 17.34 -37.11 -1.57
CA ARG A 770 16.94 -36.26 -2.69
C ARG A 770 16.21 -37.03 -3.78
N ALA A 771 16.61 -38.27 -4.06
CA ALA A 771 15.93 -39.13 -5.02
C ALA A 771 14.55 -39.56 -4.48
N VAL A 772 14.48 -39.94 -3.21
CA VAL A 772 13.22 -40.28 -2.51
C VAL A 772 12.24 -39.11 -2.55
N TYR A 773 12.70 -37.89 -2.24
CA TYR A 773 11.89 -36.68 -2.31
C TYR A 773 11.33 -36.40 -3.71
N ARG A 774 12.18 -36.53 -4.74
CA ARG A 774 11.76 -36.31 -6.13
C ARG A 774 10.73 -37.34 -6.59
N ALA A 775 10.81 -38.58 -6.10
CA ALA A 775 9.85 -39.61 -6.44
C ALA A 775 8.49 -39.42 -5.72
N ASN A 776 8.50 -38.92 -4.47
CA ASN A 776 7.34 -39.01 -3.58
C ASN A 776 6.73 -37.67 -3.15
N CYS A 777 7.51 -36.59 -3.07
CA CYS A 777 7.12 -35.35 -2.40
C CYS A 777 6.95 -34.16 -3.37
N ILE A 778 7.80 -34.10 -4.41
CA ILE A 778 7.92 -32.90 -5.28
C ILE A 778 6.65 -32.54 -6.06
N GLN A 779 5.71 -33.49 -6.21
CA GLN A 779 4.44 -33.27 -6.89
C GLN A 779 3.53 -32.28 -6.15
N CYS A 780 3.67 -32.19 -4.82
CA CYS A 780 2.93 -31.23 -3.99
C CYS A 780 3.85 -30.18 -3.38
N HIS A 781 5.08 -30.56 -3.02
CA HIS A 781 6.05 -29.72 -2.35
C HIS A 781 7.17 -29.32 -3.29
N ALA A 782 7.00 -28.21 -4.01
CA ALA A 782 8.00 -27.73 -4.95
C ALA A 782 9.34 -27.44 -4.24
N LEU A 783 10.45 -27.72 -4.93
CA LEU A 783 11.77 -27.24 -4.52
C LEU A 783 11.93 -25.81 -4.99
N ILE A 784 12.38 -24.93 -4.09
CA ILE A 784 12.73 -23.55 -4.40
C ILE A 784 14.14 -23.26 -3.93
N ASP A 785 14.80 -22.32 -4.60
CA ASP A 785 16.06 -21.76 -4.14
C ASP A 785 15.76 -20.63 -3.15
N ARG A 786 16.30 -20.73 -1.92
CA ARG A 786 15.90 -19.84 -0.82
C ARG A 786 16.37 -18.40 -1.04
N ASP A 787 17.52 -18.23 -1.67
CA ASP A 787 18.18 -16.93 -1.83
C ASP A 787 17.93 -16.29 -3.21
N ASP A 788 17.29 -17.00 -4.14
CA ASP A 788 16.90 -16.41 -5.43
C ASP A 788 15.89 -15.27 -5.21
N PRO A 789 16.24 -14.02 -5.57
CA PRO A 789 15.33 -12.87 -5.41
C PRO A 789 14.09 -12.94 -6.32
N ARG A 790 14.10 -13.83 -7.34
CA ARG A 790 12.98 -14.05 -8.26
C ARG A 790 12.20 -15.33 -7.95
N ARG A 791 12.50 -16.02 -6.85
CA ARG A 791 11.81 -17.26 -6.49
C ARG A 791 10.29 -17.06 -6.47
N ARG A 792 9.60 -18.12 -6.87
CA ARG A 792 8.14 -18.22 -6.86
C ARG A 792 7.79 -19.50 -6.14
N ALA A 793 6.91 -19.40 -5.15
CA ALA A 793 6.45 -20.56 -4.44
C ALA A 793 5.23 -21.13 -5.18
N ASN A 794 5.42 -22.29 -5.81
CA ASN A 794 4.34 -22.99 -6.50
C ASN A 794 3.41 -23.63 -5.46
N ASP A 795 2.25 -23.02 -5.24
CA ASP A 795 1.27 -23.49 -4.27
C ASP A 795 0.41 -24.60 -4.87
N ALA A 796 0.58 -25.83 -4.38
CA ALA A 796 -0.35 -26.90 -4.67
C ALA A 796 -1.51 -26.85 -3.65
N LEU A 797 -2.71 -26.50 -4.10
CA LEU A 797 -3.91 -26.55 -3.26
C LEU A 797 -4.48 -27.97 -3.30
N ILE A 798 -4.33 -28.68 -2.18
CA ILE A 798 -4.74 -30.08 -2.03
C ILE A 798 -6.17 -30.11 -1.49
N PRO A 799 -7.17 -30.58 -2.26
CA PRO A 799 -8.51 -30.76 -1.75
C PRO A 799 -8.48 -31.73 -0.57
N ILE A 800 -9.18 -31.37 0.51
CA ILE A 800 -9.40 -32.25 1.68
C ILE A 800 -10.16 -33.52 1.26
N ASN A 801 -10.81 -33.48 0.08
CA ASN A 801 -11.51 -34.59 -0.56
C ASN A 801 -10.97 -34.87 -1.98
N ARG A 802 -9.81 -35.53 -2.10
CA ARG A 802 -9.63 -36.53 -3.17
C ARG A 802 -9.48 -37.88 -2.49
N ILE A 803 -10.34 -38.84 -2.86
CA ILE A 803 -10.35 -40.28 -2.50
C ILE A 803 -11.16 -40.58 -1.20
N HIS A 804 -12.45 -40.97 -1.15
CA HIS A 804 -13.15 -42.07 -1.86
C HIS A 804 -12.44 -42.59 -3.10
N GLY A 805 -11.27 -43.19 -2.89
CA GLY A 805 -10.55 -43.99 -3.86
C GLY A 805 -10.16 -45.25 -3.09
N ARG A 806 -10.84 -46.31 -3.51
CA ARG A 806 -10.76 -47.72 -3.12
C ARG A 806 -10.81 -48.12 -1.64
N ASP A 807 -10.26 -47.36 -0.68
CA ASP A 807 -9.97 -47.91 0.66
C ASP A 807 -10.43 -47.07 1.89
N GLY A 808 -11.09 -45.91 1.71
CA GLY A 808 -11.78 -45.22 2.83
C GLY A 808 -10.92 -44.42 3.83
N VAL A 809 -9.77 -43.88 3.43
CA VAL A 809 -8.87 -43.10 4.30
C VAL A 809 -9.36 -41.64 4.49
N LEU A 810 -9.43 -41.16 5.74
CA LEU A 810 -9.73 -39.75 6.07
C LEU A 810 -8.58 -38.81 5.66
N GLY A 811 -8.92 -37.68 5.02
CA GLY A 811 -8.01 -36.54 4.83
C GLY A 811 -7.57 -35.89 6.14
N THR A 812 -6.74 -34.84 6.05
CA THR A 812 -6.36 -34.02 7.21
C THR A 812 -7.59 -33.35 7.84
N ASP A 813 -7.49 -32.92 9.10
CA ASP A 813 -8.60 -32.29 9.82
C ASP A 813 -9.36 -31.24 8.97
N PRO A 814 -10.68 -31.38 8.75
CA PRO A 814 -11.42 -30.51 7.84
C PRO A 814 -11.96 -29.23 8.49
N LEU A 815 -11.89 -29.08 9.82
CA LEU A 815 -12.70 -28.13 10.56
C LEU A 815 -12.36 -26.67 10.20
N ALA A 816 -11.07 -26.32 10.09
CA ALA A 816 -10.66 -24.95 9.75
C ALA A 816 -11.16 -24.52 8.35
N ALA A 817 -11.02 -25.40 7.34
CA ALA A 817 -11.51 -25.14 6.00
C ALA A 817 -13.05 -25.10 5.95
N ARG A 818 -13.73 -25.97 6.69
CA ARG A 818 -15.19 -26.01 6.80
C ARG A 818 -15.72 -24.74 7.44
N ASN A 819 -15.16 -24.31 8.57
CA ASN A 819 -15.55 -23.09 9.26
C ASN A 819 -15.40 -21.88 8.34
N TRP A 820 -14.34 -21.81 7.54
CA TRP A 820 -14.16 -20.74 6.57
C TRP A 820 -15.20 -20.77 5.43
N GLN A 821 -15.52 -21.96 4.91
CA GLN A 821 -16.45 -22.12 3.79
C GLN A 821 -17.91 -21.88 4.19
N ASP A 822 -18.32 -22.49 5.30
CA ASP A 822 -19.73 -22.69 5.66
C ASP A 822 -20.25 -21.62 6.63
N ARG A 823 -19.38 -20.86 7.31
CA ARG A 823 -19.80 -19.87 8.31
C ARG A 823 -20.64 -18.77 7.67
N ARG A 824 -21.82 -18.55 8.26
CA ARG A 824 -22.75 -17.47 7.93
C ARG A 824 -22.95 -16.54 9.11
N ALA A 825 -23.34 -15.31 8.81
CA ALA A 825 -23.67 -14.29 9.80
C ALA A 825 -24.78 -13.39 9.27
N ALA A 826 -25.62 -12.90 10.17
CA ALA A 826 -26.65 -11.92 9.86
C ALA A 826 -26.00 -10.62 9.41
N VAL A 827 -26.55 -10.02 8.36
CA VAL A 827 -25.93 -8.87 7.70
C VAL A 827 -25.97 -7.58 8.54
N GLY A 828 -26.91 -7.48 9.48
CA GLY A 828 -26.98 -6.40 10.46
C GLY A 828 -27.02 -5.01 9.81
N MET A 829 -26.21 -4.08 10.32
CA MET A 829 -26.12 -2.70 9.84
C MET A 829 -25.63 -2.55 8.38
N LEU A 830 -25.18 -3.63 7.74
CA LEU A 830 -24.82 -3.64 6.33
C LEU A 830 -26.02 -3.91 5.42
N ALA A 831 -27.22 -4.12 5.97
CA ALA A 831 -28.43 -4.37 5.18
C ALA A 831 -28.64 -3.29 4.10
N GLY A 832 -28.96 -3.73 2.87
CA GLY A 832 -29.15 -2.85 1.71
C GLY A 832 -27.87 -2.16 1.16
N ARG A 833 -26.72 -2.23 1.85
CA ARG A 833 -25.47 -1.63 1.38
C ARG A 833 -24.90 -2.36 0.16
N LEU A 834 -24.21 -1.63 -0.70
CA LEU A 834 -23.51 -2.22 -1.84
C LEU A 834 -22.36 -3.09 -1.33
N LYS A 835 -22.28 -4.34 -1.79
CA LYS A 835 -21.14 -5.20 -1.53
C LYS A 835 -19.93 -4.63 -2.27
N THR A 836 -18.76 -4.72 -1.66
CA THR A 836 -17.50 -4.30 -2.27
C THR A 836 -16.80 -5.48 -2.91
N LEU A 837 -15.84 -5.18 -3.79
CA LEU A 837 -15.04 -6.20 -4.45
C LEU A 837 -14.43 -7.18 -3.42
N PRO A 838 -14.48 -8.49 -3.71
CA PRO A 838 -14.78 -9.07 -5.03
C PRO A 838 -16.24 -9.43 -5.26
N PHE A 839 -17.13 -9.10 -4.31
CA PHE A 839 -18.54 -9.43 -4.39
C PHE A 839 -19.31 -8.31 -5.10
N GLN A 840 -20.25 -8.70 -5.96
CA GLN A 840 -21.13 -7.78 -6.68
C GLN A 840 -22.53 -7.77 -6.06
N GLY A 841 -23.28 -6.70 -6.32
CA GLY A 841 -24.66 -6.53 -5.85
C GLY A 841 -24.75 -5.91 -4.45
N ARG A 842 -25.94 -5.99 -3.86
CA ARG A 842 -26.21 -5.45 -2.52
C ARG A 842 -26.31 -6.56 -1.49
N PHE A 843 -25.98 -6.23 -0.26
CA PHE A 843 -26.41 -7.01 0.89
C PHE A 843 -27.95 -7.04 0.97
N PRO A 844 -28.55 -8.13 1.49
CA PRO A 844 -30.00 -8.22 1.65
C PRO A 844 -30.58 -7.04 2.44
N GLU A 845 -31.80 -6.61 2.11
CA GLU A 845 -32.49 -5.50 2.80
C GLU A 845 -32.87 -5.84 4.26
N SER A 846 -33.09 -7.12 4.57
CA SER A 846 -33.42 -7.52 5.93
C SER A 846 -32.13 -7.76 6.75
N PRO A 847 -31.91 -7.02 7.85
CA PRO A 847 -30.70 -7.14 8.68
C PRO A 847 -30.53 -8.51 9.33
N ALA A 848 -31.62 -9.28 9.49
CA ALA A 848 -31.59 -10.63 10.03
C ALA A 848 -31.19 -11.71 8.99
N THR A 849 -30.96 -11.33 7.73
CA THR A 849 -30.62 -12.29 6.68
C THR A 849 -29.16 -12.73 6.79
N ASP A 850 -28.95 -14.04 6.87
CA ASP A 850 -27.62 -14.63 6.88
C ASP A 850 -26.96 -14.59 5.50
N VAL A 851 -25.74 -14.08 5.45
CA VAL A 851 -24.82 -14.13 4.30
C VAL A 851 -23.55 -14.89 4.68
N PRO A 852 -22.75 -15.41 3.72
CA PRO A 852 -21.44 -15.95 4.03
C PRO A 852 -20.58 -14.91 4.77
N ALA A 853 -20.05 -15.27 5.94
CA ALA A 853 -19.35 -14.32 6.82
C ALA A 853 -18.10 -13.69 6.14
N ARG A 854 -17.46 -14.44 5.24
CA ARG A 854 -16.36 -13.95 4.40
C ARG A 854 -16.73 -12.74 3.53
N GLU A 855 -18.00 -12.60 3.12
CA GLU A 855 -18.46 -11.43 2.35
C GLU A 855 -18.48 -10.16 3.21
N ILE A 856 -18.92 -10.29 4.47
CA ILE A 856 -18.88 -9.20 5.45
C ILE A 856 -17.42 -8.81 5.74
N LEU A 857 -16.54 -9.78 5.96
CA LEU A 857 -15.11 -9.52 6.20
C LEU A 857 -14.47 -8.76 5.03
N SER A 858 -14.66 -9.24 3.80
CA SER A 858 -14.13 -8.54 2.62
C SER A 858 -14.66 -7.11 2.52
N HIS A 859 -15.92 -6.89 2.90
CA HIS A 859 -16.51 -5.55 2.92
C HIS A 859 -15.88 -4.62 3.96
N VAL A 860 -15.70 -5.11 5.18
CA VAL A 860 -15.05 -4.37 6.27
C VAL A 860 -13.61 -4.00 5.91
N VAL A 861 -12.83 -4.98 5.42
CA VAL A 861 -11.44 -4.77 5.04
C VAL A 861 -11.31 -3.79 3.88
N PHE A 862 -12.10 -3.97 2.82
CA PHE A 862 -12.04 -3.10 1.65
C PHE A 862 -12.34 -1.65 2.01
N ASN A 863 -13.42 -1.39 2.75
CA ASN A 863 -13.78 -0.03 3.15
C ASN A 863 -12.75 0.59 4.11
N SER A 864 -12.11 -0.21 4.96
CA SER A 864 -11.01 0.29 5.80
C SER A 864 -9.81 0.75 4.97
N ILE A 865 -9.48 0.00 3.92
CA ILE A 865 -8.43 0.36 2.97
C ILE A 865 -8.84 1.61 2.17
N ALA A 866 -10.07 1.64 1.63
CA ALA A 866 -10.56 2.78 0.85
C ALA A 866 -10.48 4.09 1.65
N ARG A 867 -10.84 4.05 2.94
CA ARG A 867 -10.77 5.21 3.84
C ARG A 867 -9.38 5.73 4.09
N SER A 868 -8.39 4.84 4.18
CA SER A 868 -6.99 5.26 4.33
C SER A 868 -6.50 6.14 3.16
N PHE A 869 -7.21 6.11 2.03
CA PHE A 869 -6.92 6.90 0.84
C PHE A 869 -7.79 8.17 0.69
N VAL A 870 -8.78 8.39 1.57
CA VAL A 870 -9.68 9.56 1.54
C VAL A 870 -9.37 10.50 2.72
N PRO A 871 -8.92 11.74 2.48
CA PRO A 871 -8.82 12.73 3.55
C PRO A 871 -10.20 13.28 3.94
N TRP A 872 -10.38 13.45 5.25
CA TRP A 872 -11.58 13.97 5.90
C TRP A 872 -12.00 15.36 5.36
N ARG A 873 -13.26 15.53 4.94
CA ARG A 873 -13.96 16.82 4.91
C ARG A 873 -15.48 16.67 4.80
N ASP A 874 -16.18 17.58 5.49
CA ASP A 874 -17.63 17.72 5.53
C ASP A 874 -18.20 18.10 4.16
N GLU A 875 -19.38 17.55 3.85
CA GLU A 875 -20.23 17.76 2.68
C GLU A 875 -19.94 16.92 1.42
N LEU A 876 -21.03 16.40 0.88
CA LEU A 876 -21.12 15.23 0.05
C LEU A 876 -22.31 15.42 -0.89
N THR A 877 -22.09 15.50 -2.20
CA THR A 877 -23.18 15.44 -3.19
C THR A 877 -22.94 14.28 -4.13
N LEU A 878 -24.02 13.53 -4.36
CA LEU A 878 -24.15 12.33 -5.17
C LEU A 878 -23.58 12.52 -6.58
N ASP A 879 -22.46 11.86 -6.88
CA ASP A 879 -22.08 11.34 -8.21
C ASP A 879 -20.83 10.43 -8.08
N ASP A 880 -20.96 9.45 -7.20
CA ASP A 880 -19.87 8.59 -6.70
C ASP A 880 -19.69 7.30 -7.53
N GLU A 881 -19.88 7.37 -8.85
CA GLU A 881 -19.77 6.20 -9.74
C GLU A 881 -18.32 5.85 -10.18
N ARG A 882 -17.32 6.68 -9.86
CA ARG A 882 -15.92 6.46 -10.31
C ARG A 882 -14.97 5.85 -9.28
N ALA A 883 -15.46 5.43 -8.10
CA ALA A 883 -14.65 4.70 -7.11
C ALA A 883 -14.29 3.24 -7.53
N SER A 884 -14.61 2.84 -8.76
CA SER A 884 -14.70 1.46 -9.25
C SER A 884 -13.48 0.98 -10.08
N GLY A 885 -12.30 1.57 -9.89
CA GLY A 885 -11.03 1.14 -10.51
C GLY A 885 -10.36 -0.06 -9.83
N ALA A 886 -10.94 -1.26 -9.96
CA ALA A 886 -10.38 -2.61 -9.77
C ALA A 886 -9.34 -2.87 -8.63
N MET A 887 -9.84 -3.12 -7.42
CA MET A 887 -9.17 -3.94 -6.39
C MET A 887 -9.69 -5.38 -6.52
N VAL A 888 -8.97 -6.25 -7.23
CA VAL A 888 -9.39 -7.65 -7.37
C VAL A 888 -8.86 -8.43 -6.19
N PHE A 889 -9.66 -8.70 -5.16
CA PHE A 889 -9.50 -9.97 -4.46
C PHE A 889 -9.96 -11.04 -5.46
N SER A 890 -9.16 -12.04 -5.80
CA SER A 890 -9.72 -13.10 -6.63
C SER A 890 -10.84 -13.80 -5.84
N ALA A 891 -12.07 -13.66 -6.31
CA ALA A 891 -13.18 -14.55 -6.00
C ALA A 891 -13.24 -15.70 -7.02
N ASP A 892 -12.10 -16.22 -7.49
CA ASP A 892 -12.07 -17.51 -8.20
C ASP A 892 -12.61 -18.68 -7.33
N ALA A 893 -12.89 -18.41 -6.05
CA ALA A 893 -13.70 -19.24 -5.17
C ALA A 893 -15.17 -19.42 -5.62
N ALA A 894 -15.66 -18.75 -6.67
CA ALA A 894 -17.03 -18.95 -7.14
C ALA A 894 -17.24 -20.31 -7.84
N GLN A 895 -16.19 -21.04 -8.22
CA GLN A 895 -16.33 -22.38 -8.84
C GLN A 895 -15.47 -23.50 -8.22
N GLU A 896 -14.40 -23.22 -7.47
CA GLU A 896 -13.61 -24.27 -6.79
C GLU A 896 -13.94 -24.38 -5.29
N THR A 897 -14.11 -25.60 -4.78
CA THR A 897 -14.36 -25.85 -3.35
C THR A 897 -13.23 -25.29 -2.47
N LEU A 898 -13.60 -24.57 -1.40
CA LEU A 898 -12.65 -24.04 -0.40
C LEU A 898 -12.20 -25.10 0.63
N MET A 899 -12.70 -26.34 0.52
CA MET A 899 -12.28 -27.50 1.32
C MET A 899 -10.92 -28.02 0.84
N ARG A 900 -9.86 -27.24 1.07
CA ARG A 900 -8.49 -27.54 0.63
C ARG A 900 -7.45 -27.01 1.62
N TYR A 901 -6.25 -27.58 1.58
CA TYR A 901 -5.07 -27.05 2.26
C TYR A 901 -3.91 -26.90 1.29
N LYS A 902 -3.09 -25.89 1.55
CA LYS A 902 -1.94 -25.53 0.74
C LYS A 902 -0.72 -26.40 1.11
N ALA A 903 -0.18 -27.11 0.13
CA ALA A 903 1.16 -27.67 0.19
C ALA A 903 2.16 -26.61 -0.29
N ARG A 904 3.02 -26.15 0.62
CA ARG A 904 4.06 -25.15 0.36
C ARG A 904 5.42 -25.82 0.07
N PRO A 905 6.37 -25.12 -0.55
CA PRO A 905 7.78 -25.53 -0.51
C PRO A 905 8.26 -25.81 0.92
N LEU A 906 9.10 -26.83 1.07
CA LEU A 906 9.53 -27.37 2.36
C LEU A 906 10.88 -26.79 2.84
N ASN A 907 11.35 -25.71 2.25
CA ASN A 907 12.55 -25.02 2.70
C ASN A 907 12.37 -24.45 4.11
N GLY A 908 13.31 -24.74 5.01
CA GLY A 908 13.25 -24.41 6.43
C GLY A 908 12.22 -25.21 7.24
N VAL A 909 11.57 -26.24 6.66
CA VAL A 909 10.50 -27.04 7.32
C VAL A 909 10.97 -27.66 8.63
N TRP A 910 12.27 -27.93 8.74
CA TRP A 910 12.87 -28.50 9.93
C TRP A 910 12.60 -27.69 11.21
N SER A 911 12.35 -26.38 11.05
CA SER A 911 12.11 -25.43 12.14
C SER A 911 10.64 -25.14 12.43
N THR A 912 9.69 -25.83 11.76
CA THR A 912 8.26 -25.52 11.83
C THR A 912 7.42 -26.62 12.51
N ALA A 913 8.03 -27.39 13.41
CA ALA A 913 7.28 -28.35 14.23
C ALA A 913 6.41 -27.62 15.29
N PRO A 914 5.31 -28.21 15.77
CA PRO A 914 4.66 -29.43 15.28
C PRO A 914 4.11 -29.29 13.85
N PHE A 915 3.89 -30.40 13.15
CA PHE A 915 3.51 -30.45 11.74
C PHE A 915 2.00 -30.61 11.51
N LEU A 916 1.62 -30.51 10.22
CA LEU A 916 0.27 -30.28 9.71
C LEU A 916 -0.25 -28.87 10.03
N HIS A 917 -1.32 -28.48 9.36
CA HIS A 917 -1.91 -27.14 9.50
C HIS A 917 -2.41 -26.86 10.94
N ASN A 918 -2.69 -27.89 11.74
CA ASN A 918 -3.22 -27.79 13.10
C ASN A 918 -2.24 -28.25 14.19
N GLY A 919 -0.98 -28.50 13.84
CA GLY A 919 0.07 -28.90 14.79
C GLY A 919 -0.16 -30.24 15.48
N SER A 920 -0.90 -31.14 14.84
CA SER A 920 -1.33 -32.43 15.42
C SER A 920 -0.29 -33.56 15.33
N VAL A 921 0.87 -33.30 14.74
CA VAL A 921 1.97 -34.27 14.61
C VAL A 921 3.25 -33.67 15.19
N PRO A 922 3.86 -34.25 16.24
CA PRO A 922 4.90 -33.58 17.02
C PRO A 922 6.24 -33.39 16.28
N ASN A 923 6.60 -34.31 15.39
CA ASN A 923 7.89 -34.33 14.72
C ASN A 923 7.82 -35.02 13.34
N MET A 924 8.90 -34.95 12.55
CA MET A 924 8.91 -35.43 11.17
C MET A 924 8.85 -36.97 11.10
N VAL A 925 9.48 -37.65 12.06
CA VAL A 925 9.40 -39.12 12.18
C VAL A 925 7.95 -39.59 12.34
N GLU A 926 7.17 -38.93 13.19
CA GLU A 926 5.74 -39.22 13.36
C GLU A 926 4.92 -38.86 12.11
N LEU A 927 5.29 -37.81 11.37
CA LEU A 927 4.59 -37.43 10.14
C LEU A 927 4.69 -38.54 9.07
N LEU A 928 5.84 -39.22 9.00
CA LEU A 928 6.08 -40.34 8.09
C LEU A 928 5.51 -41.68 8.58
N LYS A 929 4.83 -41.73 9.74
CA LYS A 929 4.06 -42.90 10.15
C LYS A 929 2.67 -42.91 9.52
N PRO A 930 2.09 -44.10 9.24
CA PRO A 930 0.66 -44.21 8.95
C PRO A 930 -0.17 -43.48 10.01
N PRO A 931 -1.26 -42.77 9.64
CA PRO A 931 -2.05 -41.98 10.61
C PRO A 931 -2.61 -42.77 11.82
N SER A 932 -2.81 -44.09 11.66
CA SER A 932 -3.21 -44.98 12.76
C SER A 932 -2.14 -45.11 13.84
N ASP A 933 -0.87 -44.96 13.47
CA ASP A 933 0.30 -45.27 14.29
C ASP A 933 0.93 -44.00 14.89
N ARG A 934 0.41 -42.83 14.49
CA ARG A 934 0.79 -41.53 15.05
C ARG A 934 0.28 -41.36 16.48
N SER A 935 1.10 -40.72 17.31
CA SER A 935 0.80 -40.37 18.70
C SER A 935 -0.53 -39.62 18.81
N LYS A 936 -1.47 -40.14 19.60
CA LYS A 936 -2.77 -39.50 19.84
C LYS A 936 -2.70 -38.39 20.89
N ARG A 937 -1.70 -38.44 21.77
CA ARG A 937 -1.46 -37.42 22.79
C ARG A 937 0.04 -37.18 22.96
N PHE A 938 0.43 -35.92 23.07
CA PHE A 938 1.81 -35.49 23.31
C PHE A 938 1.84 -34.11 23.96
N ARG A 939 2.95 -33.78 24.61
CA ARG A 939 3.17 -32.49 25.28
C ARG A 939 3.84 -31.50 24.34
N VAL A 940 3.41 -30.24 24.42
CA VAL A 940 3.95 -29.10 23.68
C VAL A 940 4.18 -27.91 24.62
N GLY A 941 4.95 -26.93 24.14
CA GLY A 941 5.34 -25.72 24.88
C GLY A 941 6.76 -25.77 25.45
N THR A 942 7.55 -26.79 25.13
CA THR A 942 9.00 -26.78 25.33
C THR A 942 9.70 -26.06 24.18
N THR A 943 10.90 -25.51 24.44
CA THR A 943 11.81 -25.03 23.40
C THR A 943 12.89 -26.04 23.04
N HIS A 944 12.98 -27.16 23.75
CA HIS A 944 14.02 -28.18 23.53
C HIS A 944 13.80 -28.91 22.20
N PHE A 945 14.76 -28.77 21.29
CA PHE A 945 14.68 -29.31 19.94
C PHE A 945 15.43 -30.65 19.83
N ASP A 946 14.80 -31.61 19.19
CA ASP A 946 15.36 -32.91 18.81
C ASP A 946 15.72 -32.89 17.31
N PRO A 947 17.01 -32.80 16.97
CA PRO A 947 17.44 -32.77 15.57
C PRO A 947 17.37 -34.14 14.87
N VAL A 948 17.22 -35.24 15.61
CA VAL A 948 17.06 -36.59 15.04
C VAL A 948 15.63 -36.76 14.56
N ALA A 949 14.65 -36.46 15.42
CA ALA A 949 13.25 -36.57 15.06
C ALA A 949 12.76 -35.41 14.18
N ILE A 950 13.50 -34.29 14.13
CA ILE A 950 13.10 -32.99 13.59
C ILE A 950 11.79 -32.54 14.25
N GLY A 951 11.91 -31.99 15.45
CA GLY A 951 10.79 -31.45 16.20
C GLY A 951 11.17 -31.12 17.64
N TYR A 952 10.17 -30.88 18.47
CA TYR A 952 10.40 -30.62 19.89
C TYR A 952 10.30 -31.90 20.70
N GLU A 953 11.03 -31.95 21.82
CA GLU A 953 10.86 -33.02 22.80
C GLU A 953 9.40 -33.10 23.26
N ASN A 954 8.91 -34.31 23.57
CA ASN A 954 7.57 -34.54 24.10
C ASN A 954 7.46 -34.05 25.57
N ALA A 955 7.50 -32.73 25.74
CA ALA A 955 7.61 -32.02 26.99
C ALA A 955 6.88 -30.67 26.92
N GLY A 956 6.71 -30.04 28.08
CA GLY A 956 5.99 -28.77 28.21
C GLY A 956 4.65 -28.90 28.93
N PRO A 957 4.03 -27.76 29.23
CA PRO A 957 2.89 -27.69 30.14
C PRO A 957 1.57 -28.15 29.49
N PHE A 958 1.45 -28.07 28.15
CA PHE A 958 0.20 -28.35 27.45
C PHE A 958 0.17 -29.78 26.91
N LEU A 959 -0.88 -30.54 27.22
CA LEU A 959 -1.13 -31.87 26.64
C LEU A 959 -2.04 -31.71 25.42
N PHE A 960 -1.47 -31.93 24.24
CA PHE A 960 -2.23 -32.00 22.99
C PHE A 960 -3.01 -33.32 22.93
N ASP A 961 -4.27 -33.26 22.50
CA ASP A 961 -5.10 -34.44 22.21
C ASP A 961 -5.63 -34.41 20.78
N ALA A 962 -5.15 -35.33 19.95
CA ALA A 962 -5.46 -35.45 18.53
C ALA A 962 -6.75 -36.23 18.25
N SER A 963 -7.50 -36.65 19.28
CA SER A 963 -8.82 -37.26 19.10
C SER A 963 -9.99 -36.25 19.13
N ILE A 964 -9.70 -34.97 19.34
CA ILE A 964 -10.69 -33.89 19.41
C ILE A 964 -10.87 -33.28 18.01
N ASP A 965 -12.08 -32.91 17.64
CA ASP A 965 -12.35 -32.18 16.40
C ASP A 965 -11.55 -30.86 16.36
N GLY A 966 -10.95 -30.55 15.20
CA GLY A 966 -9.98 -29.47 15.04
C GLY A 966 -8.53 -29.91 15.29
N ASN A 967 -8.31 -31.01 16.03
CA ASN A 967 -6.98 -31.54 16.35
C ASN A 967 -6.64 -32.87 15.64
N HIS A 968 -7.48 -33.36 14.71
CA HIS A 968 -7.24 -34.68 14.10
C HIS A 968 -5.86 -34.73 13.41
N ASN A 969 -5.12 -35.81 13.69
CA ASN A 969 -3.81 -36.10 13.08
C ASN A 969 -3.89 -37.03 11.86
N THR A 970 -5.06 -37.10 11.23
CA THR A 970 -5.34 -37.90 10.03
C THR A 970 -4.79 -37.26 8.76
N GLY A 971 -4.91 -37.95 7.63
CA GLY A 971 -4.44 -37.47 6.33
C GLY A 971 -2.92 -37.41 6.19
N HIS A 972 -2.47 -36.86 5.06
CA HIS A 972 -1.06 -36.83 4.67
C HIS A 972 -0.40 -38.22 4.80
N SER A 973 -0.98 -39.23 4.14
CA SER A 973 -0.43 -40.60 4.07
C SER A 973 0.67 -40.77 3.01
N TYR A 974 1.10 -39.68 2.38
CA TYR A 974 2.20 -39.70 1.41
C TYR A 974 3.52 -39.93 2.14
N GLY A 975 4.35 -40.83 1.62
CA GLY A 975 5.63 -41.20 2.23
C GLY A 975 5.54 -42.18 3.41
N THR A 976 4.34 -42.59 3.85
CA THR A 976 4.20 -43.51 5.00
C THR A 976 4.57 -44.95 4.66
N ASP A 977 4.43 -45.33 3.39
CA ASP A 977 4.72 -46.68 2.88
C ASP A 977 6.19 -46.86 2.47
N LEU A 978 7.02 -45.80 2.59
CA LEU A 978 8.46 -45.89 2.39
C LEU A 978 9.09 -46.87 3.38
N SER A 979 10.16 -47.54 2.96
CA SER A 979 10.99 -48.33 3.86
C SER A 979 11.64 -47.45 4.93
N GLU A 980 12.07 -48.05 6.04
CA GLU A 980 12.70 -47.27 7.13
C GLU A 980 13.98 -46.57 6.65
N ASP A 981 14.80 -47.22 5.81
CA ASP A 981 15.98 -46.60 5.21
C ASP A 981 15.61 -45.38 4.34
N GLU A 982 14.60 -45.51 3.48
CA GLU A 982 14.13 -44.39 2.64
C GLU A 982 13.55 -43.24 3.47
N LYS A 983 12.90 -43.54 4.61
CA LYS A 983 12.40 -42.51 5.55
C LYS A 983 13.57 -41.77 6.19
N GLU A 984 14.59 -42.48 6.66
CA GLU A 984 15.80 -41.87 7.23
C GLU A 984 16.53 -41.00 6.20
N GLU A 985 16.70 -41.50 4.97
CA GLU A 985 17.27 -40.74 3.85
C GLU A 985 16.46 -39.48 3.55
N LEU A 986 15.13 -39.59 3.47
CA LEU A 986 14.24 -38.45 3.25
C LEU A 986 14.36 -37.41 4.37
N ILE A 987 14.38 -37.84 5.64
CA ILE A 987 14.53 -36.95 6.80
C ILE A 987 15.86 -36.18 6.71
N GLU A 988 16.97 -36.85 6.41
CA GLU A 988 18.27 -36.18 6.23
C GLU A 988 18.24 -35.20 5.05
N PHE A 989 17.54 -35.51 3.95
CA PHE A 989 17.36 -34.55 2.86
C PHE A 989 16.52 -33.33 3.27
N LEU A 990 15.45 -33.52 4.05
CA LEU A 990 14.62 -32.41 4.53
C LEU A 990 15.38 -31.44 5.44
N LYS A 991 16.44 -31.89 6.13
CA LYS A 991 17.36 -30.99 6.86
C LYS A 991 18.14 -30.08 5.92
N THR A 992 18.32 -30.44 4.66
CA THR A 992 19.05 -29.61 3.67
C THR A 992 18.20 -28.55 2.99
N LEU A 993 16.89 -28.56 3.22
CA LEU A 993 15.92 -27.60 2.68
C LEU A 993 15.68 -26.48 3.70
#